data_AF-A0A803WGU1-F1
#
_entry.id   AF-A0A803WGU1-F1
#
_cell.length_a   1.000
_cell.length_b   1.000
_cell.length_c   1.000
_cell.angle_alpha   90.00
_cell.angle_beta   90.00
_cell.angle_gamma   90.00
#
_symmetry.space_group_name_H-M   'P 1'
#
loop_
_entity.id
_entity.type
_entity.pdbx_description
1 polymer ?
#
loop_
_entity_poly.entity_id
_entity_poly.type
_entity_poly.pdbx_seq_one_letter_code
_entity_poly.pdbx_strand_id
1 'polypeptide(L)'
;MFNFQIFLGFFLDKHISIQRHLADLEKLADLSEGERKPCPLCPEEKFKACYSHKLHRHLQNLHWKVSVEFEGYRMCICHLSCRPVKPNLVGDQTLSKMGAHYHCIICSATIVRRTDMIGHINRHVNKGETESRFITARAPKSSYEVVKESATDVQVLPNHSTPQKTDSYFNPKMKLNRQLIFCALAVFAGERKPIECLDAFGATGIMGLQWAKHLRSSVKVTINDCNENSVAMIKENCHLNKMKVKLNIKEEDDDETVGNGEENSDTIEVTKMDANVVMHLRSFDFIHLDPFGTSVNYLDSAFRNVRNLGIVSLTSTDISSLYAKAQHVAQRHYGCNIVRTEYYKELAARTVIAAVTRAAARCNKGIEVLLAVALEHFVLVVVRVLRGPTPADDSARKVRYLIHCQWCEERVFQKEGNMMEENPYQQLPCDCHGSMPGKTAVLLGPLWSGSLFNTGFLRRMLLEAVKYGLDEAQPLLKTLVCESECTTLKHFSTHSPGDENKQEECGVYIRTPNTSAESYLVHGKRKSEEVLRGTAKRQRAEHSAEHPPFYYNIHRHSIKGMNMPKLNKFLSYLSEAGYRVSRTHFDPMGVRTSAPLAQFKAILMKYSTPTYVGAQAEGPVHLPGETQVGEELPAAAAIKGKSLLLDHKRPAR
;
A
#
# COMPACT_ATOMS: atom_id res chain seq x y z
N MET A 1 -7.00 47.15 -31.20
CA MET A 1 -8.20 46.31 -30.98
C MET A 1 -7.97 45.55 -29.68
N PHE A 2 -8.70 45.97 -28.65
CA PHE A 2 -8.83 45.52 -27.25
C PHE A 2 -7.75 44.68 -26.54
N ASN A 3 -7.12 45.36 -25.57
CA ASN A 3 -6.39 44.83 -24.41
C ASN A 3 -7.21 43.83 -23.60
N PHE A 4 -6.67 42.62 -23.40
CA PHE A 4 -7.05 41.72 -22.32
C PHE A 4 -5.99 41.85 -21.21
N GLN A 5 -6.25 42.76 -20.28
CA GLN A 5 -5.51 42.89 -19.03
C GLN A 5 -6.46 42.47 -17.90
N ILE A 6 -5.95 41.66 -16.97
CA ILE A 6 -6.55 41.30 -15.68
C ILE A 6 -7.64 40.22 -15.73
N PHE A 7 -7.21 38.94 -15.74
CA PHE A 7 -7.90 37.89 -14.99
C PHE A 7 -6.90 37.30 -13.99
N LEU A 8 -6.60 38.08 -12.95
CA LEU A 8 -5.98 37.58 -11.72
C LEU A 8 -7.07 36.88 -10.90
N GLY A 9 -6.71 35.77 -10.26
CA GLY A 9 -7.62 34.95 -9.47
C GLY A 9 -8.33 35.72 -8.35
N PHE A 10 -9.63 35.46 -8.18
CA PHE A 10 -10.30 35.75 -6.93
C PHE A 10 -10.03 34.60 -5.96
N PHE A 11 -8.96 34.77 -5.18
CA PHE A 11 -8.88 34.22 -3.83
C PHE A 11 -10.18 34.55 -3.11
N LEU A 12 -10.91 33.56 -2.58
CA LEU A 12 -12.00 33.86 -1.67
C LEU A 12 -11.35 34.41 -0.40
N ASP A 13 -11.42 35.72 -0.20
CA ASP A 13 -11.15 36.34 1.09
C ASP A 13 -12.31 36.09 2.05
N LYS A 14 -12.00 35.90 3.34
CA LYS A 14 -13.03 35.77 4.39
C LYS A 14 -13.96 36.99 4.37
N HIS A 15 -15.26 36.74 4.51
CA HIS A 15 -16.22 37.85 4.59
C HIS A 15 -15.84 38.79 5.75
N ILE A 16 -15.96 40.10 5.55
CA ILE A 16 -15.54 41.13 6.53
C ILE A 16 -16.22 41.01 7.90
N SER A 17 -17.33 40.29 7.99
CA SER A 17 -18.01 39.97 9.25
C SER A 17 -17.30 38.91 10.10
N ILE A 18 -16.20 38.31 9.63
CA ILE A 18 -15.47 37.24 10.30
C ILE A 18 -14.17 37.79 10.88
N GLN A 19 -14.14 38.01 12.19
CA GLN A 19 -13.04 38.70 12.89
C GLN A 19 -12.56 37.96 14.13
N ARG A 20 -11.33 38.23 14.59
CA ARG A 20 -10.75 37.58 15.79
C ARG A 20 -10.95 38.44 17.04
N HIS A 21 -10.80 39.76 16.90
CA HIS A 21 -10.98 40.73 17.98
C HIS A 21 -11.94 41.86 17.60
N LEU A 22 -12.57 42.48 18.60
CA LEU A 22 -13.49 43.60 18.37
C LEU A 22 -12.77 44.78 17.70
N ALA A 23 -11.51 45.01 18.08
CA ALA A 23 -10.64 46.01 17.46
C ALA A 23 -10.45 45.79 15.94
N ASP A 24 -10.56 44.56 15.45
CA ASP A 24 -10.44 44.28 14.01
C ASP A 24 -11.67 44.79 13.25
N LEU A 25 -12.87 44.75 13.85
CA LEU A 25 -14.08 45.35 13.26
C LEU A 25 -14.00 46.88 13.26
N GLU A 26 -13.40 47.48 14.29
CA GLU A 26 -13.24 48.93 14.39
C GLU A 26 -12.28 49.46 13.33
N LYS A 27 -11.18 48.74 13.09
CA LYS A 27 -10.21 49.07 12.04
C LYS A 27 -10.81 49.04 10.63
N LEU A 28 -11.86 48.24 10.39
CA LEU A 28 -12.56 48.24 9.10
C LEU A 28 -13.30 49.56 8.82
N ALA A 29 -13.50 50.41 9.82
CA ALA A 29 -14.17 51.70 9.68
C ALA A 29 -13.21 52.89 9.51
N ASP A 30 -11.88 52.66 9.47
CA ASP A 30 -10.85 53.72 9.50
C ASP A 30 -10.28 54.06 8.12
N LEU A 31 -10.53 55.30 7.65
CA LEU A 31 -9.62 56.08 6.78
C LEU A 31 -9.91 57.61 6.86
N SER A 32 -10.02 58.23 8.05
CA SER A 32 -9.83 59.69 8.28
C SER A 32 -10.09 60.08 9.74
N GLU A 33 -9.24 60.92 10.34
CA GLU A 33 -9.49 61.53 11.65
C GLU A 33 -10.39 62.76 11.50
N GLY A 34 -11.54 62.77 12.19
CA GLY A 34 -12.43 63.94 12.29
C GLY A 34 -13.85 63.75 11.73
N GLU A 35 -14.11 62.67 11.00
CA GLU A 35 -15.41 62.44 10.35
C GLU A 35 -16.30 61.41 11.07
N ARG A 36 -17.61 61.53 10.86
CA ARG A 36 -18.60 60.55 11.33
C ARG A 36 -18.31 59.21 10.64
N LYS A 37 -18.16 58.13 11.42
CA LYS A 37 -17.78 56.81 10.90
C LYS A 37 -19.01 55.93 10.66
N PRO A 38 -19.16 55.30 9.49
CA PRO A 38 -20.22 54.32 9.22
C PRO A 38 -19.89 52.97 9.90
N CYS A 39 -20.90 52.10 9.98
CA CYS A 39 -20.69 50.72 10.44
C CYS A 39 -20.30 49.84 9.23
N PRO A 40 -19.18 49.09 9.27
CA PRO A 40 -18.73 48.26 8.16
C PRO A 40 -19.65 47.07 7.85
N LEU A 41 -20.62 46.75 8.73
CA LEU A 41 -21.50 45.60 8.59
C LEU A 41 -22.98 45.98 8.47
N CYS A 42 -23.32 47.27 8.46
CA CYS A 42 -24.68 47.78 8.31
C CYS A 42 -24.74 48.77 7.14
N PRO A 43 -25.84 48.76 6.36
CA PRO A 43 -26.08 49.81 5.40
C PRO A 43 -26.51 51.11 6.14
N GLU A 44 -26.41 52.25 5.47
CA GLU A 44 -26.65 53.56 6.09
C GLU A 44 -28.06 53.71 6.68
N GLU A 45 -29.06 52.99 6.15
CA GLU A 45 -30.42 53.04 6.68
C GLU A 45 -30.53 52.40 8.07
N LYS A 46 -29.65 51.44 8.40
CA LYS A 46 -29.61 50.79 9.72
C LYS A 46 -28.68 51.48 10.71
N PHE A 47 -27.60 52.09 10.21
CA PHE A 47 -26.67 52.84 11.06
C PHE A 47 -26.13 54.05 10.31
N LYS A 48 -26.66 55.23 10.66
CA LYS A 48 -26.11 56.49 10.18
C LYS A 48 -24.74 56.74 10.80
N ALA A 49 -23.79 57.17 9.97
CA ALA A 49 -22.44 57.48 10.42
C ALA A 49 -22.45 58.41 11.64
N CYS A 50 -21.69 58.04 12.68
CA CYS A 50 -21.69 58.70 13.98
C CYS A 50 -20.27 58.84 14.55
N TYR A 51 -20.12 59.57 15.65
CA TYR A 51 -18.86 59.64 16.39
C TYR A 51 -18.40 58.26 16.89
N SER A 52 -17.08 58.09 17.00
CA SER A 52 -16.38 56.84 17.33
C SER A 52 -16.98 56.09 18.52
N HIS A 53 -17.30 56.77 19.63
CA HIS A 53 -17.88 56.15 20.82
C HIS A 53 -19.25 55.49 20.57
N LYS A 54 -20.08 56.06 19.69
CA LYS A 54 -21.38 55.48 19.30
C LYS A 54 -21.20 54.28 18.38
N LEU A 55 -20.24 54.35 17.45
CA LEU A 55 -19.91 53.23 16.57
C LEU A 55 -19.34 52.04 17.36
N HIS A 56 -18.41 52.28 18.28
CA HIS A 56 -17.87 51.24 19.17
C HIS A 56 -18.98 50.51 19.92
N ARG A 57 -19.89 51.27 20.56
CA ARG A 57 -21.04 50.68 21.28
C ARG A 57 -21.99 49.92 20.36
N HIS A 58 -22.14 50.35 19.11
CA HIS A 58 -22.95 49.66 18.10
C HIS A 58 -22.30 48.34 17.65
N LEU A 59 -21.01 48.35 17.29
CA LEU A 59 -20.25 47.16 16.92
C LEU A 59 -20.24 46.13 18.05
N GLN A 60 -19.98 46.58 19.28
CA GLN A 60 -19.96 45.72 20.45
C GLN A 60 -21.32 45.07 20.71
N ASN A 61 -22.41 45.83 20.72
CA ASN A 61 -23.72 45.32 21.13
C ASN A 61 -24.50 44.61 20.01
N LEU A 62 -24.45 45.12 18.78
CA LEU A 62 -25.23 44.57 17.68
C LEU A 62 -24.48 43.47 16.90
N HIS A 63 -23.16 43.54 16.79
CA HIS A 63 -22.39 42.62 15.95
C HIS A 63 -21.56 41.63 16.77
N TRP A 64 -20.81 42.12 17.76
CA TRP A 64 -19.87 41.31 18.52
C TRP A 64 -20.55 40.43 19.56
N LYS A 65 -21.45 40.99 20.37
CA LYS A 65 -22.14 40.28 21.47
C LYS A 65 -23.00 39.12 20.99
N VAL A 66 -23.57 39.23 19.79
CA VAL A 66 -24.45 38.20 19.19
C VAL A 66 -23.72 37.28 18.22
N SER A 67 -22.39 37.42 18.08
CA SER A 67 -21.59 36.57 17.20
C SER A 67 -21.63 35.08 17.58
N VAL A 68 -21.19 34.25 16.64
CA VAL A 68 -20.91 32.82 16.87
C VAL A 68 -19.41 32.62 16.81
N GLU A 69 -18.86 31.95 17.82
CA GLU A 69 -17.42 31.71 17.96
C GLU A 69 -17.04 30.32 17.49
N PHE A 70 -15.95 30.21 16.75
CA PHE A 70 -15.36 28.96 16.28
C PHE A 70 -13.85 29.14 16.07
N GLU A 71 -13.04 28.30 16.73
CA GLU A 71 -11.57 28.25 16.60
C GLU A 71 -10.86 29.63 16.63
N GLY A 72 -11.25 30.49 17.58
CA GLY A 72 -10.66 31.83 17.76
C GLY A 72 -11.16 32.89 16.77
N TYR A 73 -12.10 32.55 15.88
CA TYR A 73 -12.82 33.49 15.05
C TYR A 73 -14.24 33.71 15.54
N ARG A 74 -14.77 34.90 15.31
CA ARG A 74 -16.15 35.29 15.55
C ARG A 74 -16.82 35.69 14.25
N MET A 75 -17.90 34.99 13.94
CA MET A 75 -18.78 35.29 12.82
C MET A 75 -19.85 36.25 13.32
N CYS A 76 -19.62 37.54 13.10
CA CYS A 76 -20.55 38.60 13.46
C CYS A 76 -21.75 38.62 12.51
N ILE A 77 -22.90 39.07 13.01
CA ILE A 77 -24.08 39.27 12.17
C ILE A 77 -23.79 40.38 11.15
N CYS A 78 -24.16 40.18 9.90
CA CYS A 78 -24.04 41.13 8.81
C CYS A 78 -25.43 41.58 8.35
N HIS A 79 -25.54 42.86 8.02
CA HIS A 79 -26.75 43.49 7.50
C HIS A 79 -26.57 44.05 6.09
N LEU A 80 -25.38 43.88 5.50
CA LEU A 80 -25.12 44.27 4.12
C LEU A 80 -25.86 43.36 3.14
N SER A 81 -25.98 43.81 1.89
CA SER A 81 -26.57 43.00 0.82
C SER A 81 -25.53 42.02 0.26
N CYS A 82 -25.28 40.91 0.97
CA CYS A 82 -24.34 39.87 0.53
C CYS A 82 -25.03 38.90 -0.44
N ARG A 83 -24.55 38.78 -1.70
CA ARG A 83 -25.13 37.85 -2.69
C ARG A 83 -24.92 36.39 -2.28
N PRO A 84 -25.91 35.50 -2.45
CA PRO A 84 -25.68 34.06 -2.37
C PRO A 84 -24.95 33.58 -3.63
N VAL A 85 -23.89 32.78 -3.46
CA VAL A 85 -23.29 32.02 -4.57
C VAL A 85 -24.06 30.68 -4.72
N LYS A 86 -24.56 30.47 -5.94
CA LYS A 86 -25.35 29.36 -6.53
C LYS A 86 -26.87 29.32 -6.25
N PRO A 87 -27.69 29.71 -7.24
CA PRO A 87 -29.06 29.21 -7.39
C PRO A 87 -29.05 27.87 -8.15
N ASN A 88 -29.73 26.86 -7.61
CA ASN A 88 -30.21 25.73 -8.42
C ASN A 88 -31.59 26.11 -8.98
N LEU A 89 -31.67 26.18 -10.32
CA LEU A 89 -32.83 26.06 -11.22
C LEU A 89 -34.20 26.69 -10.85
N VAL A 90 -34.57 27.64 -11.73
CA VAL A 90 -35.90 28.04 -12.26
C VAL A 90 -36.96 28.53 -11.26
N GLY A 91 -37.24 29.83 -11.32
CA GLY A 91 -38.50 30.40 -10.84
C GLY A 91 -38.38 31.80 -10.27
N ASP A 92 -38.71 32.78 -11.11
CA ASP A 92 -39.16 34.14 -10.79
C ASP A 92 -38.21 35.12 -10.06
N GLN A 93 -37.90 36.21 -10.77
CA GLN A 93 -37.06 37.30 -10.28
C GLN A 93 -37.88 38.26 -9.42
N THR A 94 -37.89 38.01 -8.11
CA THR A 94 -38.11 39.07 -7.12
C THR A 94 -36.86 39.18 -6.25
N LEU A 95 -36.18 40.33 -6.33
CA LEU A 95 -35.06 40.70 -5.45
C LEU A 95 -35.56 40.78 -4.00
N SER A 96 -35.63 39.63 -3.32
CA SER A 96 -35.88 39.56 -1.89
C SER A 96 -34.70 40.18 -1.16
N LYS A 97 -34.91 41.36 -0.56
CA LYS A 97 -33.92 42.00 0.33
C LYS A 97 -33.55 41.01 1.42
N MET A 98 -32.32 40.51 1.39
CA MET A 98 -31.84 39.56 2.39
C MET A 98 -31.77 40.24 3.75
N GLY A 99 -32.36 39.60 4.77
CA GLY A 99 -32.31 40.08 6.15
C GLY A 99 -30.93 39.93 6.79
N ALA A 100 -30.84 40.23 8.09
CA ALA A 100 -29.63 40.01 8.88
C ALA A 100 -29.17 38.54 8.80
N HIS A 101 -27.87 38.31 8.64
CA HIS A 101 -27.34 36.96 8.43
C HIS A 101 -25.90 36.80 8.94
N TYR A 102 -25.41 35.55 8.97
CA TYR A 102 -24.08 35.16 9.38
C TYR A 102 -23.39 34.44 8.22
N HIS A 103 -22.08 34.61 8.08
CA HIS A 103 -21.26 33.90 7.10
C HIS A 103 -20.49 32.77 7.76
N CYS A 104 -20.60 31.55 7.24
CA CYS A 104 -19.83 30.42 7.74
C CYS A 104 -18.37 30.53 7.33
N ILE A 105 -17.45 30.44 8.30
CA ILE A 105 -16.00 30.47 8.02
C ILE A 105 -15.52 29.19 7.27
N ILE A 106 -16.25 28.09 7.38
CA ILE A 106 -15.88 26.78 6.81
C ILE A 106 -16.36 26.67 5.37
N CYS A 107 -17.65 26.88 5.12
CA CYS A 107 -18.24 26.64 3.78
C CYS A 107 -18.73 27.91 3.06
N SER A 108 -18.56 29.10 3.65
CA SER A 108 -19.02 30.39 3.12
C SER A 108 -20.54 30.54 3.00
N ALA A 109 -21.33 29.60 3.53
CA ALA A 109 -22.79 29.69 3.52
C ALA A 109 -23.31 30.86 4.36
N THR A 110 -24.36 31.50 3.86
CA THR A 110 -25.07 32.57 4.55
C THR A 110 -26.25 32.00 5.35
N ILE A 111 -26.32 32.28 6.65
CA ILE A 111 -27.30 31.69 7.57
C ILE A 111 -27.99 32.80 8.36
N VAL A 112 -29.32 32.81 8.40
CA VAL A 112 -30.10 33.94 8.94
C VAL A 112 -30.15 33.96 10.48
N ARG A 113 -30.27 32.78 11.12
CA ARG A 113 -30.44 32.68 12.58
C ARG A 113 -29.17 32.20 13.27
N ARG A 114 -28.89 32.75 14.45
CA ARG A 114 -27.73 32.40 15.28
C ARG A 114 -27.73 30.91 15.68
N THR A 115 -28.88 30.39 16.08
CA THR A 115 -29.07 28.96 16.46
C THR A 115 -28.72 28.04 15.30
N ASP A 116 -29.13 28.41 14.09
CA ASP A 116 -28.91 27.62 12.88
C ASP A 116 -27.43 27.66 12.48
N MET A 117 -26.76 28.80 12.69
CA MET A 117 -25.32 28.93 12.48
C MET A 117 -24.53 28.04 13.46
N ILE A 118 -24.91 28.03 14.75
CA ILE A 118 -24.29 27.11 15.74
C ILE A 118 -24.49 25.65 15.32
N GLY A 119 -25.73 25.26 14.98
CA GLY A 119 -26.03 23.91 14.51
C GLY A 119 -25.30 23.55 13.20
N HIS A 120 -25.10 24.53 12.32
CA HIS A 120 -24.35 24.37 11.08
C HIS A 120 -22.86 24.13 11.32
N ILE A 121 -22.22 24.89 12.22
CA ILE A 121 -20.82 24.66 12.63
C ILE A 121 -20.66 23.28 13.28
N ASN A 122 -21.56 22.90 14.19
CA ASN A 122 -21.50 21.59 14.84
C ASN A 122 -21.57 20.43 13.84
N ARG A 123 -22.29 20.60 12.72
CA ARG A 123 -22.30 19.62 11.63
C ARG A 123 -20.96 19.53 10.89
N HIS A 124 -20.24 20.65 10.73
CA HIS A 124 -18.88 20.63 10.18
C HIS A 124 -17.90 19.94 11.13
N VAL A 125 -17.97 20.24 12.43
CA VAL A 125 -17.14 19.61 13.47
C VAL A 125 -17.35 18.09 13.50
N ASN A 126 -18.62 17.64 13.49
CA ASN A 126 -18.94 16.21 13.50
C ASN A 126 -18.48 15.47 12.24
N LYS A 127 -18.26 16.18 11.13
CA LYS A 127 -17.73 15.63 9.88
C LYS A 127 -16.21 15.72 9.77
N GLY A 128 -15.54 16.32 10.76
CA GLY A 128 -14.10 16.60 10.71
C GLY A 128 -13.71 17.68 9.70
N GLU A 129 -14.64 18.53 9.30
CA GLU A 129 -14.41 19.68 8.40
C GLU A 129 -14.10 20.92 9.25
N THR A 130 -12.92 20.99 9.87
CA THR A 130 -12.56 22.10 10.77
C THR A 130 -11.83 23.24 10.07
N GLU A 131 -11.25 23.02 8.89
CA GLU A 131 -10.49 24.04 8.17
C GLU A 131 -11.41 25.04 7.45
N SER A 132 -11.18 26.34 7.71
CA SER A 132 -11.80 27.42 6.93
C SER A 132 -11.34 27.39 5.48
N ARG A 133 -12.25 27.53 4.51
CA ARG A 133 -11.90 27.66 3.07
C ARG A 133 -11.19 28.99 2.70
N PHE A 134 -10.86 29.81 3.68
CA PHE A 134 -10.26 31.12 3.51
C PHE A 134 -8.77 31.05 3.82
N ILE A 135 -7.93 31.39 2.84
CA ILE A 135 -6.48 31.36 2.97
C ILE A 135 -6.06 32.51 3.91
N THR A 136 -5.50 32.15 5.07
CA THR A 136 -4.85 33.14 5.95
C THR A 136 -3.43 33.39 5.49
N ALA A 137 -3.06 34.66 5.37
CA ALA A 137 -1.68 35.08 5.19
C ALA A 137 -0.77 34.46 6.28
N ARG A 138 0.36 33.92 5.82
CA ARG A 138 1.52 33.35 6.54
C ARG A 138 1.32 33.13 8.06
N ALA A 139 1.10 31.86 8.41
CA ALA A 139 1.37 31.36 9.75
C ALA A 139 2.83 31.65 10.16
N PRO A 140 3.11 31.89 11.45
CA PRO A 140 4.48 31.98 11.95
C PRO A 140 5.22 30.69 11.60
N LYS A 141 6.49 30.80 11.15
CA LYS A 141 7.36 29.67 10.78
C LYS A 141 7.17 28.53 11.79
N SER A 142 6.55 27.43 11.35
CA SER A 142 6.62 26.17 12.08
C SER A 142 8.09 25.86 12.30
N SER A 143 8.52 25.68 13.54
CA SER A 143 9.88 25.26 13.85
C SER A 143 10.08 23.86 13.26
N TYR A 144 10.77 23.75 12.14
CA TYR A 144 11.12 22.44 11.57
C TYR A 144 12.17 21.76 12.44
N GLU A 145 12.06 20.45 12.59
CA GLU A 145 13.08 19.60 13.21
C GLU A 145 13.88 18.91 12.11
N VAL A 146 15.19 18.72 12.32
CA VAL A 146 16.03 17.96 11.39
C VAL A 146 16.19 16.54 11.93
N VAL A 147 15.70 15.56 11.17
CA VAL A 147 15.86 14.14 11.47
C VAL A 147 16.88 13.56 10.50
N LYS A 148 17.79 12.74 11.04
CA LYS A 148 18.80 12.03 10.26
C LYS A 148 18.44 10.56 10.11
N GLU A 149 18.33 10.08 8.87
CA GLU A 149 18.11 8.67 8.55
C GLU A 149 19.07 8.19 7.47
N SER A 150 19.81 7.12 7.75
CA SER A 150 20.77 6.52 6.80
C SER A 150 21.73 7.55 6.20
N ALA A 151 22.29 8.41 7.07
CA ALA A 151 23.15 9.54 6.71
C ALA A 151 22.52 10.61 5.81
N THR A 152 21.19 10.65 5.65
CA THR A 152 20.44 11.71 4.97
C THR A 152 19.70 12.55 6.00
N ASP A 153 19.88 13.88 5.93
CA ASP A 153 19.26 14.83 6.85
C ASP A 153 17.98 15.39 6.21
N VAL A 154 16.84 15.35 6.90
CA VAL A 154 15.57 15.89 6.39
C VAL A 154 14.87 16.75 7.42
N GLN A 155 14.36 17.89 6.98
CA GLN A 155 13.45 18.72 7.74
C GLN A 155 12.08 18.05 7.79
N VAL A 156 11.52 17.99 8.99
CA VAL A 156 10.19 17.45 9.27
C VAL A 156 9.44 18.42 10.17
N LEU A 157 8.11 18.33 10.15
CA LEU A 157 7.29 19.06 11.10
C LEU A 157 7.40 18.42 12.51
N PRO A 158 7.28 19.19 13.60
CA PRO A 158 7.37 18.64 14.97
C PRO A 158 6.37 17.52 15.26
N ASN A 159 5.23 17.52 14.57
CA ASN A 159 4.20 16.50 14.68
C ASN A 159 4.40 15.30 13.73
N HIS A 160 5.59 15.11 13.15
CA HIS A 160 5.87 14.00 12.23
C HIS A 160 5.57 12.61 12.80
N SER A 161 5.57 12.43 14.12
CA SER A 161 5.17 11.17 14.76
C SER A 161 3.65 10.89 14.68
N THR A 162 2.82 11.94 14.56
CA THR A 162 1.36 11.88 14.40
C THR A 162 0.91 12.98 13.42
N PRO A 163 1.26 12.85 12.14
CA PRO A 163 1.06 13.92 11.16
C PRO A 163 -0.44 14.07 10.85
N GLN A 164 -0.89 15.31 10.66
CA GLN A 164 -2.23 15.61 10.17
C GLN A 164 -2.30 15.35 8.65
N LYS A 165 -3.51 15.28 8.08
CA LYS A 165 -3.70 15.03 6.64
C LYS A 165 -3.08 16.11 5.74
N THR A 166 -2.89 17.31 6.27
CA THR A 166 -2.36 18.48 5.56
C THR A 166 -0.85 18.67 5.72
N ASP A 167 -0.21 17.88 6.58
CA ASP A 167 1.22 17.95 6.83
C ASP A 167 2.05 17.19 5.79
N SER A 168 3.27 17.67 5.53
CA SER A 168 4.25 16.88 4.77
C SER A 168 4.63 15.64 5.59
N TYR A 169 4.43 14.46 5.01
CA TYR A 169 4.46 13.20 5.74
C TYR A 169 5.88 12.67 5.93
N PHE A 170 6.22 12.37 7.17
CA PHE A 170 7.39 11.57 7.50
C PHE A 170 7.01 10.58 8.59
N ASN A 171 7.17 9.29 8.33
CA ASN A 171 6.90 8.25 9.32
C ASN A 171 8.18 7.46 9.64
N PRO A 172 8.71 7.55 10.87
CA PRO A 172 9.86 6.77 11.31
C PRO A 172 9.63 5.25 11.21
N LYS A 173 8.39 4.77 11.38
CA LYS A 173 8.06 3.33 11.30
C LYS A 173 8.23 2.73 9.90
N MET A 174 8.34 3.57 8.88
CA MET A 174 8.56 3.16 7.49
C MET A 174 10.05 3.03 7.14
N LYS A 175 10.97 3.21 8.10
CA LYS A 175 12.42 3.08 7.87
C LYS A 175 12.80 1.72 7.25
N LEU A 176 12.28 0.62 7.80
CA LEU A 176 12.50 -0.72 7.25
C LEU A 176 12.00 -0.85 5.80
N ASN A 177 10.83 -0.25 5.48
CA ASN A 177 10.29 -0.21 4.12
C ASN A 177 11.27 0.51 3.17
N ARG A 178 11.73 1.72 3.55
CA ARG A 178 12.71 2.51 2.79
C ARG A 178 14.01 1.75 2.55
N GLN A 179 14.53 1.07 3.58
CA GLN A 179 15.75 0.26 3.45
C GLN A 179 15.58 -0.92 2.48
N LEU A 180 14.45 -1.62 2.51
CA LEU A 180 14.18 -2.72 1.56
C LEU A 180 14.11 -2.20 0.12
N ILE A 181 13.46 -1.06 -0.11
CA ILE A 181 13.35 -0.44 -1.44
C ILE A 181 14.70 0.05 -1.93
N PHE A 182 15.50 0.66 -1.05
CA PHE A 182 16.87 1.05 -1.34
C PHE A 182 17.70 -0.18 -1.78
N CYS A 183 17.61 -1.29 -1.04
CA CYS A 183 18.32 -2.52 -1.42
C CYS A 183 17.90 -3.03 -2.79
N ALA A 184 16.60 -3.00 -3.11
CA ALA A 184 16.10 -3.42 -4.41
C ALA A 184 16.63 -2.52 -5.54
N LEU A 185 16.63 -1.20 -5.33
CA LEU A 185 17.19 -0.25 -6.29
C LEU A 185 18.71 -0.41 -6.43
N ALA A 186 19.45 -0.63 -5.34
CA ALA A 186 20.89 -0.84 -5.36
C ALA A 186 21.27 -2.09 -6.17
N VAL A 187 20.53 -3.20 -6.00
CA VAL A 187 20.71 -4.40 -6.83
C VAL A 187 20.44 -4.10 -8.30
N PHE A 188 19.35 -3.38 -8.60
CA PHE A 188 19.00 -3.02 -9.97
C PHE A 188 20.03 -2.10 -10.62
N ALA A 189 20.55 -1.12 -9.87
CA ALA A 189 21.64 -0.24 -10.28
C ALA A 189 22.95 -1.01 -10.58
N GLY A 190 23.11 -2.22 -10.05
CA GLY A 190 24.19 -3.13 -10.45
C GLY A 190 24.00 -3.76 -11.83
N GLU A 191 22.75 -3.87 -12.31
CA GLU A 191 22.40 -4.53 -13.59
C GLU A 191 22.45 -3.56 -14.78
N ARG A 192 22.17 -2.26 -14.56
CA ARG A 192 22.13 -1.21 -15.60
C ARG A 192 22.56 0.14 -15.03
N LYS A 193 23.22 0.98 -15.83
CA LYS A 193 23.63 2.34 -15.41
C LYS A 193 23.67 3.33 -16.61
N PRO A 194 23.19 4.58 -16.45
CA PRO A 194 22.39 5.09 -15.33
C PRO A 194 20.92 4.64 -15.43
N ILE A 195 20.26 4.49 -14.28
CA ILE A 195 18.84 4.11 -14.18
C ILE A 195 17.99 5.36 -13.92
N GLU A 196 16.92 5.58 -14.67
CA GLU A 196 15.97 6.65 -14.35
C GLU A 196 14.95 6.19 -13.32
N CYS A 197 14.95 6.87 -12.17
CA CYS A 197 14.17 6.51 -10.99
C CYS A 197 13.11 7.59 -10.70
N LEU A 198 11.90 7.15 -10.38
CA LEU A 198 10.82 7.99 -9.90
C LEU A 198 10.45 7.63 -8.47
N ASP A 199 10.62 8.59 -7.57
CA ASP A 199 9.94 8.64 -6.28
C ASP A 199 8.62 9.41 -6.50
N ALA A 200 7.52 8.69 -6.70
CA ALA A 200 6.27 9.29 -7.18
C ALA A 200 5.53 10.11 -6.11
N PHE A 201 5.83 9.85 -4.83
CA PHE A 201 5.21 10.47 -3.65
C PHE A 201 6.31 10.88 -2.67
N GLY A 202 7.02 11.97 -2.99
CA GLY A 202 8.21 12.39 -2.26
C GLY A 202 7.94 12.79 -0.82
N ALA A 203 6.83 13.49 -0.52
CA ALA A 203 6.54 14.11 0.77
C ALA A 203 7.70 14.99 1.29
N THR A 204 8.59 14.43 2.11
CA THR A 204 9.83 15.11 2.56
C THR A 204 11.01 14.93 1.61
N GLY A 205 10.92 13.99 0.67
CA GLY A 205 11.96 13.61 -0.29
C GLY A 205 12.96 12.59 0.26
N ILE A 206 12.78 12.08 1.49
CA ILE A 206 13.77 11.23 2.17
C ILE A 206 14.21 10.03 1.32
N MET A 207 13.27 9.38 0.62
CA MET A 207 13.55 8.18 -0.18
C MET A 207 14.41 8.53 -1.40
N GLY A 208 13.92 9.42 -2.27
CA GLY A 208 14.68 9.87 -3.44
C GLY A 208 16.04 10.49 -3.08
N LEU A 209 16.13 11.22 -1.96
CA LEU A 209 17.40 11.77 -1.46
C LEU A 209 18.40 10.66 -1.07
N GLN A 210 17.95 9.61 -0.38
CA GLN A 210 18.80 8.46 -0.06
C GLN A 210 19.31 7.77 -1.35
N TRP A 211 18.45 7.62 -2.37
CA TRP A 211 18.86 7.03 -3.65
C TRP A 211 19.95 7.87 -4.32
N ALA A 212 19.73 9.17 -4.49
CA ALA A 212 20.69 10.07 -5.12
C ALA A 212 22.01 10.12 -4.34
N LYS A 213 21.95 10.24 -3.01
CA LYS A 213 23.12 10.38 -2.15
C LYS A 213 24.04 9.17 -2.17
N HIS A 214 23.47 7.97 -2.14
CA HIS A 214 24.24 6.74 -1.95
C HIS A 214 24.54 5.99 -3.26
N LEU A 215 23.70 6.14 -4.28
CA LEU A 215 23.89 5.48 -5.58
C LEU A 215 24.52 6.40 -6.64
N ARG A 216 24.51 7.73 -6.41
CA ARG A 216 25.18 8.76 -7.23
C ARG A 216 24.91 8.57 -8.73
N SER A 217 25.95 8.59 -9.56
CA SER A 217 25.90 8.46 -11.02
C SER A 217 25.25 7.16 -11.52
N SER A 218 24.99 6.17 -10.66
CA SER A 218 24.26 4.96 -11.06
C SER A 218 22.76 5.22 -11.28
N VAL A 219 22.21 6.33 -10.74
CA VAL A 219 20.79 6.67 -10.81
C VAL A 219 20.56 8.13 -11.19
N LYS A 220 19.51 8.39 -11.95
CA LYS A 220 18.94 9.72 -12.21
C LYS A 220 17.62 9.80 -11.46
N VAL A 221 17.56 10.61 -10.41
CA VAL A 221 16.40 10.62 -9.49
C VAL A 221 15.45 11.76 -9.80
N THR A 222 14.17 11.42 -9.94
CA THR A 222 13.05 12.35 -9.92
C THR A 222 12.27 12.18 -8.62
N ILE A 223 12.07 13.26 -7.88
CA ILE A 223 11.20 13.29 -6.70
C ILE A 223 9.96 14.12 -7.06
N ASN A 224 8.80 13.47 -7.06
CA ASN A 224 7.53 14.10 -7.39
C ASN A 224 6.62 14.22 -6.18
N ASP A 225 5.91 15.33 -6.05
CA ASP A 225 4.78 15.44 -5.14
C ASP A 225 3.70 16.36 -5.72
N CYS A 226 2.42 16.14 -5.40
CA CYS A 226 1.35 17.02 -5.86
C CYS A 226 1.16 18.23 -4.93
N ASN A 227 1.58 18.13 -3.68
CA ASN A 227 1.50 19.19 -2.68
C ASN A 227 2.66 20.18 -2.82
N GLU A 228 2.34 21.47 -2.95
CA GLU A 228 3.32 22.53 -3.07
C GLU A 228 4.23 22.69 -1.85
N ASN A 229 3.68 22.49 -0.64
CA ASN A 229 4.46 22.55 0.60
C ASN A 229 5.50 21.43 0.64
N SER A 230 5.12 20.23 0.20
CA SER A 230 6.02 19.08 0.10
C SER A 230 7.10 19.32 -0.95
N VAL A 231 6.75 19.86 -2.12
CA VAL A 231 7.74 20.25 -3.15
C VAL A 231 8.73 21.29 -2.64
N ALA A 232 8.27 22.31 -1.91
CA ALA A 232 9.15 23.29 -1.28
C ALA A 232 10.08 22.62 -0.25
N MET A 233 9.55 21.75 0.61
CA MET A 233 10.33 21.00 1.59
C MET A 233 11.36 20.06 0.95
N ILE A 234 11.00 19.35 -0.12
CA ILE A 234 11.91 18.49 -0.90
C ILE A 234 13.09 19.33 -1.39
N LYS A 235 12.83 20.51 -1.95
CA LYS A 235 13.90 21.43 -2.42
C LYS A 235 14.81 21.84 -1.26
N GLU A 236 14.26 22.26 -0.13
CA GLU A 236 15.07 22.60 1.06
C GLU A 236 15.90 21.41 1.54
N ASN A 237 15.33 20.20 1.56
CA ASN A 237 16.04 18.98 1.94
C ASN A 237 17.13 18.56 0.93
N CYS A 238 16.95 18.84 -0.37
CA CYS A 238 18.02 18.70 -1.35
C CYS A 238 19.20 19.62 -0.99
N HIS A 239 18.95 20.90 -0.73
CA HIS A 239 20.00 21.85 -0.34
C HIS A 239 20.68 21.46 0.99
N LEU A 240 19.90 21.00 1.98
CA LEU A 240 20.42 20.51 3.26
C LEU A 240 21.41 19.35 3.08
N ASN A 241 21.20 18.51 2.07
CA ASN A 241 22.09 17.39 1.72
C ASN A 241 23.15 17.74 0.67
N LYS A 242 23.32 19.03 0.32
CA LYS A 242 24.27 19.52 -0.70
C LYS A 242 24.02 18.95 -2.10
N MET A 243 22.77 18.65 -2.43
CA MET A 243 22.36 18.16 -3.75
C MET A 243 21.89 19.32 -4.64
N LYS A 244 22.20 19.27 -5.93
CA LYS A 244 21.74 20.26 -6.92
C LYS A 244 20.31 19.92 -7.35
N VAL A 245 19.44 20.92 -7.49
CA VAL A 245 18.05 20.71 -7.94
C VAL A 245 17.90 21.21 -9.38
N LYS A 246 17.45 20.34 -10.29
CA LYS A 246 17.01 20.76 -11.63
C LYS A 246 15.54 21.18 -11.56
N LEU A 247 15.25 22.42 -11.94
CA LEU A 247 13.89 22.92 -12.07
C LEU A 247 13.39 22.70 -13.51
N ASN A 248 12.23 22.09 -13.69
CA ASN A 248 11.47 22.20 -14.94
C ASN A 248 10.76 23.56 -14.96
N ILE A 249 11.51 24.64 -15.18
CA ILE A 249 10.91 25.83 -15.76
C ILE A 249 10.79 25.51 -17.25
N LYS A 250 9.57 25.58 -17.78
CA LYS A 250 9.39 25.58 -19.23
C LYS A 250 10.07 26.85 -19.74
N GLU A 251 11.25 26.71 -20.32
CA GLU A 251 11.89 27.78 -21.08
C GLU A 251 11.04 27.99 -22.33
N GLU A 252 10.30 29.10 -22.36
CA GLU A 252 10.18 29.89 -23.58
C GLU A 252 11.54 30.60 -23.74
N ASP A 253 12.18 30.35 -24.88
CA ASP A 253 13.35 31.03 -25.49
C ASP A 253 14.24 31.91 -24.57
N ASP A 254 15.51 31.54 -24.36
CA ASP A 254 16.62 31.98 -25.23
C ASP A 254 18.00 31.61 -24.62
N ASP A 255 18.93 31.45 -25.55
CA ASP A 255 20.39 31.58 -25.45
C ASP A 255 21.30 30.39 -25.06
N GLU A 256 22.12 30.10 -26.06
CA GLU A 256 23.31 29.27 -26.08
C GLU A 256 24.31 29.73 -25.00
N THR A 257 24.50 28.91 -23.97
CA THR A 257 25.77 28.88 -23.24
C THR A 257 26.36 27.49 -23.28
N VAL A 258 27.19 27.28 -24.30
CA VAL A 258 28.19 26.21 -24.36
C VAL A 258 29.16 26.41 -23.19
N GLY A 259 28.82 25.78 -22.06
CA GLY A 259 29.65 25.67 -20.86
C GLY A 259 30.15 24.25 -20.69
N ASN A 260 31.47 24.09 -20.80
CA ASN A 260 32.24 22.85 -20.71
C ASN A 260 31.78 21.87 -19.60
N GLY A 261 31.37 20.66 -20.01
CA GLY A 261 31.93 19.38 -19.55
C GLY A 261 32.18 19.14 -18.05
N GLU A 262 31.14 19.16 -17.22
CA GLU A 262 31.07 18.31 -16.01
C GLU A 262 29.66 17.72 -15.89
N GLU A 263 29.47 16.47 -16.30
CA GLU A 263 28.25 15.69 -16.05
C GLU A 263 28.07 15.52 -14.52
N ASN A 264 27.40 16.48 -13.88
CA ASN A 264 27.21 16.51 -12.43
C ASN A 264 26.24 15.39 -11.99
N SER A 265 26.79 14.33 -11.38
CA SER A 265 26.07 13.15 -10.86
C SER A 265 25.10 13.42 -9.71
N ASP A 266 25.09 14.65 -9.19
CA ASP A 266 24.41 15.00 -7.93
C ASP A 266 23.16 15.88 -8.16
N THR A 267 22.61 15.80 -9.37
CA THR A 267 21.43 16.60 -9.76
C THR A 267 20.15 15.78 -9.58
N ILE A 268 19.23 16.29 -8.76
CA ILE A 268 17.91 15.72 -8.50
C ILE A 268 16.86 16.57 -9.22
N GLU A 269 15.98 15.93 -9.97
CA GLU A 269 14.81 16.60 -10.55
C GLU A 269 13.66 16.59 -9.55
N VAL A 270 13.07 17.77 -9.30
CA VAL A 270 11.91 17.90 -8.40
C VAL A 270 10.71 18.40 -9.19
N THR A 271 9.61 17.63 -9.19
CA THR A 271 8.41 17.94 -9.97
C THR A 271 7.18 18.13 -9.08
N LYS A 272 6.30 19.06 -9.47
CA LYS A 272 4.98 19.28 -8.85
C LYS A 272 3.88 18.76 -9.78
N MET A 273 3.57 17.47 -9.72
CA MET A 273 2.56 16.85 -10.59
C MET A 273 1.78 15.75 -9.85
N ASP A 274 0.58 15.45 -10.34
CA ASP A 274 -0.07 14.19 -9.98
C ASP A 274 0.77 13.02 -10.47
N ALA A 275 0.93 11.99 -9.63
CA ALA A 275 1.76 10.83 -9.93
C ALA A 275 1.32 10.13 -11.23
N ASN A 276 0.02 10.09 -11.54
CA ASN A 276 -0.47 9.52 -12.81
C ASN A 276 0.02 10.33 -14.01
N VAL A 277 0.07 11.66 -13.90
CA VAL A 277 0.47 12.53 -15.00
C VAL A 277 1.96 12.34 -15.32
N VAL A 278 2.84 12.41 -14.31
CA VAL A 278 4.29 12.27 -14.54
C VAL A 278 4.65 10.91 -15.15
N MET A 279 3.98 9.83 -14.73
CA MET A 279 4.17 8.49 -15.30
C MET A 279 3.63 8.35 -16.73
N HIS A 280 2.67 9.18 -17.14
CA HIS A 280 2.19 9.22 -18.53
C HIS A 280 3.07 10.09 -19.44
N LEU A 281 3.69 11.14 -18.90
CA LEU A 281 4.52 12.07 -19.68
C LEU A 281 5.86 11.48 -20.09
N ARG A 282 6.45 10.60 -19.28
CA ARG A 282 7.72 9.95 -19.61
C ARG A 282 7.85 8.55 -19.01
N SER A 283 8.84 7.81 -19.52
CA SER A 283 9.17 6.47 -19.05
C SER A 283 10.23 6.50 -17.95
N PHE A 284 10.21 5.50 -17.07
CA PHE A 284 11.21 5.29 -16.02
C PHE A 284 11.63 3.82 -15.99
N ASP A 285 12.83 3.56 -15.50
CA ASP A 285 13.34 2.21 -15.26
C ASP A 285 12.96 1.69 -13.87
N PHE A 286 12.90 2.57 -12.88
CA PHE A 286 12.48 2.25 -11.52
C PHE A 286 11.38 3.21 -11.07
N ILE A 287 10.19 2.69 -10.74
CA ILE A 287 9.07 3.48 -10.23
C ILE A 287 8.75 3.01 -8.82
N HIS A 288 8.72 3.94 -7.86
CA HIS A 288 8.22 3.68 -6.53
C HIS A 288 6.88 4.39 -6.27
N LEU A 289 5.88 3.64 -5.82
CA LEU A 289 4.57 4.13 -5.41
C LEU A 289 4.38 3.94 -3.90
N ASP A 290 4.33 5.02 -3.13
CA ASP A 290 3.98 5.02 -1.69
C ASP A 290 2.90 6.05 -1.37
N PRO A 291 1.69 5.91 -1.93
CA PRO A 291 0.57 6.77 -1.57
C PRO A 291 0.02 6.41 -0.19
N PHE A 292 -0.68 7.38 0.40
CA PHE A 292 -1.53 7.09 1.55
C PHE A 292 -2.67 6.12 1.19
N GLY A 293 -2.77 5.03 1.93
CA GLY A 293 -3.78 4.00 1.71
C GLY A 293 -3.38 3.03 0.60
N THR A 294 -4.06 3.10 -0.54
CA THR A 294 -3.94 2.08 -1.61
C THR A 294 -3.10 2.56 -2.79
N SER A 295 -2.20 1.70 -3.26
CA SER A 295 -1.41 1.92 -4.48
C SER A 295 -2.17 1.63 -5.78
N VAL A 296 -3.36 1.02 -5.71
CA VAL A 296 -4.04 0.52 -6.92
C VAL A 296 -4.40 1.62 -7.92
N ASN A 297 -4.72 2.82 -7.43
CA ASN A 297 -5.14 3.95 -8.26
C ASN A 297 -4.06 4.43 -9.25
N TYR A 298 -2.81 4.02 -9.05
CA TYR A 298 -1.66 4.49 -9.83
C TYR A 298 -1.05 3.39 -10.72
N LEU A 299 -1.54 2.15 -10.61
CA LEU A 299 -0.96 1.00 -11.32
C LEU A 299 -1.07 1.13 -12.84
N ASP A 300 -2.22 1.56 -13.35
CA ASP A 300 -2.43 1.72 -14.79
C ASP A 300 -1.42 2.69 -15.42
N SER A 301 -1.18 3.81 -14.75
CA SER A 301 -0.20 4.82 -15.16
C SER A 301 1.22 4.26 -15.10
N ALA A 302 1.58 3.58 -14.00
CA ALA A 302 2.91 2.99 -13.83
C ALA A 302 3.22 1.97 -14.94
N PHE A 303 2.29 1.05 -15.21
CA PHE A 303 2.49 0.01 -16.22
C PHE A 303 2.36 0.49 -17.65
N ARG A 304 1.83 1.69 -17.92
CA ARG A 304 1.73 2.22 -19.29
C ARG A 304 3.11 2.41 -19.91
N ASN A 305 3.98 3.16 -19.23
CA ASN A 305 5.25 3.65 -19.76
C ASN A 305 6.51 3.09 -19.08
N VAL A 306 6.40 2.26 -18.04
CA VAL A 306 7.57 1.58 -17.46
C VAL A 306 8.34 0.80 -18.54
N ARG A 307 9.68 0.93 -18.52
CA ARG A 307 10.57 0.31 -19.50
C ARG A 307 10.61 -1.21 -19.36
N ASN A 308 11.01 -1.89 -20.44
CA ASN A 308 11.18 -3.35 -20.39
C ASN A 308 12.29 -3.72 -19.40
N LEU A 309 12.03 -4.74 -18.57
CA LEU A 309 12.89 -5.13 -17.46
C LEU A 309 13.07 -4.04 -16.40
N GLY A 310 12.24 -2.99 -16.43
CA GLY A 310 12.13 -2.02 -15.34
C GLY A 310 11.50 -2.65 -14.10
N ILE A 311 11.63 -1.96 -12.96
CA ILE A 311 11.09 -2.39 -11.68
C ILE A 311 10.00 -1.42 -11.25
N VAL A 312 8.86 -1.98 -10.82
CA VAL A 312 7.82 -1.25 -10.11
C VAL A 312 7.81 -1.74 -8.66
N SER A 313 8.11 -0.83 -7.75
CA SER A 313 8.03 -1.03 -6.31
C SER A 313 6.80 -0.29 -5.78
N LEU A 314 5.96 -0.94 -5.00
CA LEU A 314 4.79 -0.29 -4.42
C LEU A 314 4.54 -0.69 -2.98
N THR A 315 4.11 0.28 -2.20
CA THR A 315 3.74 0.15 -0.80
C THR A 315 2.23 0.43 -0.66
N SER A 316 1.50 -0.49 -0.06
CA SER A 316 0.10 -0.29 0.34
C SER A 316 0.02 -0.23 1.86
N THR A 317 -0.62 0.82 2.37
CA THR A 317 -0.85 1.06 3.81
C THR A 317 -2.33 0.92 4.19
N ASP A 318 -3.21 0.53 3.26
CA ASP A 318 -4.63 0.25 3.51
C ASP A 318 -4.86 -1.11 4.20
N ILE A 319 -4.13 -1.35 5.28
CA ILE A 319 -4.07 -2.60 6.04
C ILE A 319 -5.46 -3.09 6.50
N SER A 320 -6.39 -2.17 6.79
CA SER A 320 -7.77 -2.54 7.15
C SER A 320 -8.49 -3.30 6.02
N SER A 321 -8.29 -2.89 4.76
CA SER A 321 -8.87 -3.58 3.62
C SER A 321 -8.15 -4.92 3.41
N LEU A 322 -6.81 -4.89 3.31
CA LEU A 322 -5.96 -6.03 2.96
C LEU A 322 -5.99 -7.15 4.00
N TYR A 323 -6.10 -6.82 5.30
CA TYR A 323 -6.18 -7.82 6.38
C TYR A 323 -7.63 -8.20 6.72
N ALA A 324 -8.52 -8.05 5.74
CA ALA A 324 -9.92 -8.47 5.77
C ALA A 324 -10.76 -7.88 6.92
N LYS A 325 -10.38 -6.72 7.48
CA LYS A 325 -11.22 -5.96 8.43
C LYS A 325 -12.34 -5.21 7.70
N ALA A 326 -12.04 -4.68 6.51
CA ALA A 326 -12.99 -3.98 5.65
C ALA A 326 -13.07 -4.64 4.26
N GLN A 327 -13.71 -5.81 4.19
CA GLN A 327 -13.78 -6.66 3.00
C GLN A 327 -14.35 -5.95 1.76
N HIS A 328 -15.36 -5.09 1.95
CA HIS A 328 -15.95 -4.32 0.86
C HIS A 328 -14.95 -3.32 0.23
N VAL A 329 -13.96 -2.82 0.99
CA VAL A 329 -12.89 -1.97 0.45
C VAL A 329 -11.93 -2.82 -0.37
N ALA A 330 -11.58 -4.02 0.11
CA ALA A 330 -10.73 -4.95 -0.64
C ALA A 330 -11.38 -5.37 -1.97
N GLN A 331 -12.70 -5.61 -1.96
CA GLN A 331 -13.47 -5.89 -3.17
C GLN A 331 -13.42 -4.71 -4.16
N ARG A 332 -13.57 -3.47 -3.69
CA ARG A 332 -13.53 -2.29 -4.58
C ARG A 332 -12.15 -1.98 -5.14
N HIS A 333 -11.11 -2.00 -4.30
CA HIS A 333 -9.76 -1.62 -4.73
C HIS A 333 -9.06 -2.76 -5.44
N TYR A 334 -9.14 -3.99 -4.92
CA TYR A 334 -8.36 -5.12 -5.43
C TYR A 334 -9.21 -6.13 -6.20
N GLY A 335 -10.51 -5.92 -6.37
CA GLY A 335 -11.40 -6.85 -7.10
C GLY A 335 -11.43 -8.24 -6.48
N CYS A 336 -11.15 -8.36 -5.18
CA CYS A 336 -10.85 -9.63 -4.52
C CYS A 336 -11.77 -9.88 -3.33
N ASN A 337 -12.38 -11.07 -3.28
CA ASN A 337 -13.12 -11.55 -2.13
C ASN A 337 -12.15 -12.19 -1.13
N ILE A 338 -12.08 -11.65 0.08
CA ILE A 338 -11.21 -12.16 1.14
C ILE A 338 -11.96 -12.25 2.46
N VAL A 339 -11.56 -13.21 3.29
CA VAL A 339 -12.05 -13.38 4.67
C VAL A 339 -10.88 -13.40 5.63
N ARG A 340 -11.16 -13.23 6.91
CA ARG A 340 -10.13 -13.34 7.95
C ARG A 340 -9.68 -14.80 8.04
N THR A 341 -8.39 -15.03 7.85
CA THR A 341 -7.71 -16.34 7.90
C THR A 341 -6.44 -16.21 8.75
N GLU A 342 -5.81 -17.30 9.19
CA GLU A 342 -4.55 -17.23 9.94
C GLU A 342 -3.37 -16.75 9.06
N TYR A 343 -3.48 -16.93 7.74
CA TYR A 343 -2.48 -16.54 6.75
C TYR A 343 -2.79 -15.21 6.04
N TYR A 344 -3.58 -14.35 6.68
CA TYR A 344 -4.11 -13.12 6.09
C TYR A 344 -3.02 -12.16 5.54
N LYS A 345 -1.81 -12.15 6.12
CA LYS A 345 -0.73 -11.29 5.61
C LYS A 345 -0.19 -11.77 4.27
N GLU A 346 -0.05 -13.08 4.08
CA GLU A 346 0.31 -13.63 2.76
C GLU A 346 -0.85 -13.48 1.77
N LEU A 347 -2.09 -13.68 2.24
CA LEU A 347 -3.29 -13.43 1.44
C LEU A 347 -3.31 -11.99 0.90
N ALA A 348 -2.98 -11.01 1.75
CA ALA A 348 -2.84 -9.61 1.36
C ALA A 348 -1.75 -9.38 0.30
N ALA A 349 -0.54 -9.92 0.50
CA ALA A 349 0.53 -9.81 -0.48
C ALA A 349 0.12 -10.37 -1.85
N ARG A 350 -0.51 -11.56 -1.86
CA ARG A 350 -1.04 -12.19 -3.09
C ARG A 350 -2.18 -11.41 -3.74
N THR A 351 -3.01 -10.74 -2.94
CA THR A 351 -4.09 -9.86 -3.41
C THR A 351 -3.53 -8.64 -4.14
N VAL A 352 -2.51 -7.99 -3.55
CA VAL A 352 -1.82 -6.86 -4.16
C VAL A 352 -1.15 -7.27 -5.46
N ILE A 353 -0.39 -8.39 -5.47
CA ILE A 353 0.26 -8.89 -6.69
C ILE A 353 -0.76 -9.22 -7.78
N ALA A 354 -1.93 -9.77 -7.44
CA ALA A 354 -2.98 -10.03 -8.42
C ALA A 354 -3.48 -8.74 -9.08
N ALA A 355 -3.66 -7.66 -8.32
CA ALA A 355 -4.04 -6.35 -8.86
C ALA A 355 -2.95 -5.77 -9.78
N VAL A 356 -1.69 -5.87 -9.36
CA VAL A 356 -0.50 -5.48 -10.14
C VAL A 356 -0.44 -6.25 -11.45
N THR A 357 -0.64 -7.57 -11.40
CA THR A 357 -0.63 -8.44 -12.58
C THR A 357 -1.70 -8.05 -13.58
N ARG A 358 -2.93 -7.79 -13.11
CA ARG A 358 -4.03 -7.38 -14.00
C ARG A 358 -3.79 -6.01 -14.63
N ALA A 359 -3.19 -5.07 -13.90
CA ALA A 359 -2.82 -3.76 -14.45
C ALA A 359 -1.72 -3.87 -15.50
N ALA A 360 -0.67 -4.66 -15.24
CA ALA A 360 0.40 -4.93 -16.20
C ALA A 360 -0.13 -5.62 -17.48
N ALA A 361 -0.98 -6.63 -17.31
CA ALA A 361 -1.53 -7.42 -18.42
C ALA A 361 -2.34 -6.57 -19.41
N ARG A 362 -3.12 -5.58 -18.93
CA ARG A 362 -3.82 -4.60 -19.80
C ARG A 362 -2.89 -3.84 -20.75
N CYS A 363 -1.60 -3.76 -20.41
CA CYS A 363 -0.58 -3.06 -21.19
C CYS A 363 0.34 -4.01 -21.97
N ASN A 364 -0.05 -5.28 -22.18
CA ASN A 364 0.78 -6.33 -22.78
C ASN A 364 2.13 -6.49 -22.06
N LYS A 365 2.09 -6.51 -20.73
CA LYS A 365 3.25 -6.71 -19.86
C LYS A 365 2.96 -7.81 -18.84
N GLY A 366 3.91 -8.73 -18.70
CA GLY A 366 3.98 -9.68 -17.60
C GLY A 366 4.75 -9.12 -16.41
N ILE A 367 4.72 -9.85 -15.30
CA ILE A 367 5.49 -9.53 -14.10
C ILE A 367 6.28 -10.73 -13.60
N GLU A 368 7.44 -10.43 -13.01
CA GLU A 368 8.20 -11.34 -12.16
C GLU A 368 8.25 -10.73 -10.76
N VAL A 369 7.80 -11.47 -9.75
CA VAL A 369 7.84 -11.00 -8.36
C VAL A 369 9.26 -11.17 -7.81
N LEU A 370 9.89 -10.06 -7.45
CA LEU A 370 11.23 -10.06 -6.86
C LEU A 370 11.17 -10.22 -5.34
N LEU A 371 10.23 -9.50 -4.71
CA LEU A 371 10.00 -9.51 -3.27
C LEU A 371 8.56 -9.10 -2.96
N ALA A 372 7.93 -9.82 -2.03
CA ALA A 372 6.72 -9.38 -1.35
C ALA A 372 6.87 -9.48 0.18
N VAL A 373 6.56 -8.40 0.89
CA VAL A 373 6.64 -8.31 2.35
C VAL A 373 5.33 -7.75 2.89
N ALA A 374 4.72 -8.42 3.87
CA ALA A 374 3.55 -7.88 4.56
C ALA A 374 3.77 -7.86 6.07
N LEU A 375 3.85 -6.65 6.63
CA LEU A 375 4.05 -6.37 8.06
C LEU A 375 2.84 -5.63 8.63
N GLU A 376 2.85 -5.31 9.92
CA GLU A 376 1.71 -4.64 10.57
C GLU A 376 1.36 -3.28 9.94
N HIS A 377 2.36 -2.57 9.42
CA HIS A 377 2.21 -1.20 8.93
C HIS A 377 2.05 -1.07 7.40
N PHE A 378 2.56 -2.04 6.64
CA PHE A 378 2.57 -1.95 5.17
C PHE A 378 2.62 -3.32 4.49
N VAL A 379 2.18 -3.35 3.24
CA VAL A 379 2.44 -4.41 2.28
C VAL A 379 3.30 -3.83 1.15
N LEU A 380 4.53 -4.34 1.01
CA LEU A 380 5.50 -3.96 -0.01
C LEU A 380 5.55 -5.06 -1.08
N VAL A 381 5.42 -4.68 -2.34
CA VAL A 381 5.58 -5.58 -3.49
C VAL A 381 6.54 -4.94 -4.48
N VAL A 382 7.56 -5.70 -4.89
CA VAL A 382 8.54 -5.28 -5.89
C VAL A 382 8.50 -6.28 -7.04
N VAL A 383 8.21 -5.78 -8.24
CA VAL A 383 8.09 -6.61 -9.45
C VAL A 383 8.99 -6.10 -10.57
N ARG A 384 9.55 -7.02 -11.35
CA ARG A 384 10.20 -6.74 -12.63
C ARG A 384 9.19 -6.89 -13.75
N VAL A 385 9.25 -6.00 -14.72
CA VAL A 385 8.32 -5.94 -15.85
C VAL A 385 8.88 -6.70 -17.05
N LEU A 386 8.06 -7.58 -17.62
CA LEU A 386 8.39 -8.34 -18.83
C LEU A 386 7.49 -7.88 -19.97
N ARG A 387 8.05 -7.24 -21.00
CA ARG A 387 7.24 -6.72 -22.12
C ARG A 387 6.87 -7.83 -23.10
N GLY A 388 5.60 -7.84 -23.52
CA GLY A 388 5.10 -8.71 -24.58
C GLY A 388 3.79 -9.40 -24.18
N PRO A 389 3.00 -9.87 -25.17
CA PRO A 389 1.76 -10.59 -24.91
C PRO A 389 2.01 -11.92 -24.20
N THR A 390 3.01 -12.70 -24.61
CA THR A 390 3.30 -14.00 -23.98
C THR A 390 3.62 -13.89 -22.48
N PRO A 391 4.55 -13.02 -22.02
CA PRO A 391 4.74 -12.81 -20.59
C PRO A 391 3.48 -12.31 -19.86
N ALA A 392 2.64 -11.50 -20.53
CA ALA A 392 1.39 -11.01 -19.97
C ALA A 392 0.40 -12.15 -19.73
N ASP A 393 0.21 -13.03 -20.71
CA ASP A 393 -0.65 -14.20 -20.63
C ASP A 393 -0.13 -15.18 -19.57
N ASP A 394 1.18 -15.43 -19.53
CA ASP A 394 1.84 -16.29 -18.54
C ASP A 394 1.63 -15.79 -17.12
N SER A 395 1.66 -14.47 -16.93
CA SER A 395 1.43 -13.84 -15.63
C SER A 395 -0.06 -13.87 -15.26
N ALA A 396 -0.94 -13.60 -16.22
CA ALA A 396 -2.39 -13.63 -16.01
C ALA A 396 -2.88 -15.02 -15.60
N ARG A 397 -2.31 -16.11 -16.17
CA ARG A 397 -2.62 -17.49 -15.79
C ARG A 397 -2.29 -17.85 -14.32
N LYS A 398 -1.36 -17.10 -13.70
CA LYS A 398 -1.02 -17.25 -12.28
C LYS A 398 -2.00 -16.52 -11.35
N VAL A 399 -2.96 -15.76 -11.88
CA VAL A 399 -4.03 -15.13 -11.09
C VAL A 399 -5.19 -16.11 -10.97
N ARG A 400 -5.35 -16.75 -9.81
CA ARG A 400 -6.28 -17.86 -9.59
C ARG A 400 -7.10 -17.68 -8.31
N TYR A 401 -8.26 -18.31 -8.25
CA TYR A 401 -9.02 -18.40 -7.00
C TYR A 401 -8.41 -19.45 -6.06
N LEU A 402 -8.59 -19.25 -4.76
CA LEU A 402 -8.16 -20.16 -3.71
C LEU A 402 -9.39 -20.72 -3.01
N ILE A 403 -9.50 -22.04 -2.98
CA ILE A 403 -10.53 -22.73 -2.21
C ILE A 403 -9.95 -22.95 -0.82
N HIS A 404 -10.64 -22.48 0.21
CA HIS A 404 -10.20 -22.55 1.61
C HIS A 404 -11.26 -23.22 2.49
N CYS A 405 -10.87 -24.28 3.20
CA CYS A 405 -11.69 -24.89 4.23
C CYS A 405 -11.61 -24.08 5.53
N GLN A 406 -12.71 -23.48 5.96
CA GLN A 406 -12.79 -22.68 7.19
C GLN A 406 -12.64 -23.51 8.47
N TRP A 407 -12.84 -24.82 8.38
CA TRP A 407 -12.75 -25.72 9.53
C TRP A 407 -11.30 -26.10 9.85
N CYS A 408 -10.61 -26.72 8.88
CA CYS A 408 -9.28 -27.27 9.08
C CYS A 408 -8.15 -26.39 8.53
N GLU A 409 -8.47 -25.37 7.73
CA GLU A 409 -7.55 -24.46 7.04
C GLU A 409 -6.77 -25.04 5.86
N GLU A 410 -7.16 -26.23 5.42
CA GLU A 410 -6.71 -26.77 4.14
C GLU A 410 -7.13 -25.85 3.00
N ARG A 411 -6.27 -25.76 1.99
CA ARG A 411 -6.47 -24.82 0.89
C ARG A 411 -5.75 -25.27 -0.37
N VAL A 412 -6.32 -24.91 -1.52
CA VAL A 412 -5.79 -25.26 -2.83
C VAL A 412 -6.13 -24.16 -3.83
N PHE A 413 -5.18 -23.80 -4.69
CA PHE A 413 -5.50 -22.93 -5.82
C PHE A 413 -6.32 -23.73 -6.84
N GLN A 414 -7.41 -23.13 -7.31
CA GLN A 414 -8.25 -23.73 -8.33
C GLN A 414 -7.41 -24.08 -9.56
N LYS A 415 -7.59 -25.28 -10.09
CA LYS A 415 -6.91 -25.73 -11.31
C LYS A 415 -7.32 -24.87 -12.50
N GLU A 416 -6.41 -24.74 -13.47
CA GLU A 416 -6.75 -24.10 -14.74
C GLU A 416 -7.77 -24.96 -15.49
N GLY A 417 -8.87 -24.34 -15.89
CA GLY A 417 -9.93 -24.98 -16.65
C GLY A 417 -11.05 -24.01 -16.95
N ASN A 418 -11.60 -24.12 -18.16
CA ASN A 418 -12.78 -23.34 -18.56
C ASN A 418 -14.09 -24.09 -18.22
N MET A 419 -13.99 -25.35 -17.80
CA MET A 419 -15.12 -26.18 -17.44
C MET A 419 -15.60 -25.84 -16.03
N MET A 420 -16.91 -25.72 -15.87
CA MET A 420 -17.54 -25.57 -14.56
C MET A 420 -17.36 -26.88 -13.78
N GLU A 421 -16.76 -26.81 -12.60
CA GLU A 421 -16.75 -27.95 -11.70
C GLU A 421 -18.07 -28.03 -10.93
N GLU A 422 -18.69 -29.21 -10.93
CA GLU A 422 -19.95 -29.45 -10.22
C GLU A 422 -19.78 -29.33 -8.70
N ASN A 423 -18.62 -29.73 -8.18
CA ASN A 423 -18.33 -29.72 -6.75
C ASN A 423 -16.91 -29.23 -6.43
N PRO A 424 -16.73 -27.92 -6.11
CA PRO A 424 -15.43 -27.36 -5.74
C PRO A 424 -14.77 -28.02 -4.52
N TYR A 425 -15.55 -28.70 -3.66
CA TYR A 425 -14.99 -29.42 -2.51
C TYR A 425 -14.06 -30.57 -2.94
N GLN A 426 -14.24 -31.15 -4.12
CA GLN A 426 -13.41 -32.26 -4.61
C GLN A 426 -11.95 -31.86 -4.85
N GLN A 427 -11.67 -30.56 -5.02
CA GLN A 427 -10.30 -30.07 -5.15
C GLN A 427 -9.57 -29.99 -3.81
N LEU A 428 -10.31 -29.82 -2.69
CA LEU A 428 -9.70 -29.72 -1.37
C LEU A 428 -9.17 -31.09 -0.93
N PRO A 429 -7.92 -31.18 -0.46
CA PRO A 429 -7.35 -32.42 0.08
C PRO A 429 -8.06 -32.97 1.33
N CYS A 430 -8.91 -32.18 2.00
CA CYS A 430 -9.60 -32.57 3.22
C CYS A 430 -11.03 -33.08 2.94
N ASP A 431 -11.50 -33.98 3.79
CA ASP A 431 -12.85 -34.57 3.77
C ASP A 431 -13.87 -33.85 4.69
N CYS A 432 -13.51 -32.68 5.25
CA CYS A 432 -14.31 -31.98 6.25
C CYS A 432 -15.75 -31.65 5.79
N HIS A 433 -16.00 -31.56 4.49
CA HIS A 433 -17.34 -31.37 3.94
C HIS A 433 -18.26 -32.58 4.20
N GLY A 434 -17.72 -33.80 4.18
CA GLY A 434 -18.46 -35.02 4.49
C GLY A 434 -18.61 -35.26 6.00
N SER A 435 -17.64 -34.83 6.80
CA SER A 435 -17.62 -35.08 8.25
C SER A 435 -18.35 -34.01 9.09
N MET A 436 -18.55 -32.81 8.56
CA MET A 436 -19.12 -31.67 9.31
C MET A 436 -20.44 -31.20 8.69
N PRO A 437 -21.42 -30.78 9.50
CA PRO A 437 -22.65 -30.20 8.97
C PRO A 437 -22.39 -28.82 8.33
N GLY A 438 -22.99 -28.59 7.16
CA GLY A 438 -22.98 -27.30 6.48
C GLY A 438 -21.88 -27.11 5.44
N LYS A 439 -21.79 -25.89 4.90
CA LYS A 439 -20.76 -25.50 3.92
C LYS A 439 -19.49 -25.12 4.67
N THR A 440 -18.39 -25.83 4.42
CA THR A 440 -17.12 -25.64 5.12
C THR A 440 -16.08 -24.89 4.29
N ALA A 441 -16.29 -24.71 2.99
CA ALA A 441 -15.33 -24.06 2.09
C ALA A 441 -15.80 -22.68 1.62
N VAL A 442 -14.83 -21.78 1.46
CA VAL A 442 -15.00 -20.44 0.90
C VAL A 442 -14.04 -20.25 -0.27
N LEU A 443 -14.53 -19.62 -1.33
CA LEU A 443 -13.72 -19.20 -2.47
C LEU A 443 -13.15 -17.80 -2.22
N LEU A 444 -11.83 -17.71 -2.16
CA LEU A 444 -11.07 -16.49 -1.97
C LEU A 444 -10.40 -16.07 -3.29
N GLY A 445 -10.20 -14.77 -3.49
CA GLY A 445 -9.47 -14.25 -4.64
C GLY A 445 -10.29 -13.41 -5.61
N PRO A 446 -9.76 -13.21 -6.83
CA PRO A 446 -8.58 -13.89 -7.38
C PRO A 446 -7.26 -13.41 -6.76
N LEU A 447 -6.30 -14.32 -6.62
CA LEU A 447 -5.01 -14.15 -5.95
C LEU A 447 -3.85 -14.54 -6.86
N TRP A 448 -2.65 -13.99 -6.59
CA TRP A 448 -1.43 -14.50 -7.19
C TRP A 448 -1.08 -15.89 -6.62
N SER A 449 -0.94 -16.88 -7.50
CA SER A 449 -0.58 -18.26 -7.15
C SER A 449 0.92 -18.56 -7.24
N GLY A 450 1.68 -17.77 -8.01
CA GLY A 450 3.11 -17.98 -8.19
C GLY A 450 3.99 -17.66 -6.97
N SER A 451 5.30 -17.72 -7.19
CA SER A 451 6.30 -17.33 -6.17
C SER A 451 6.13 -15.88 -5.71
N LEU A 452 6.43 -15.64 -4.43
CA LEU A 452 6.47 -14.31 -3.81
C LEU A 452 7.89 -13.72 -3.79
N PHE A 453 8.88 -14.50 -4.20
CA PHE A 453 10.28 -14.22 -3.99
C PHE A 453 11.10 -14.64 -5.20
N ASN A 454 12.13 -13.84 -5.52
CA ASN A 454 13.26 -14.28 -6.32
C ASN A 454 14.48 -14.44 -5.39
N THR A 455 14.89 -15.69 -5.12
CA THR A 455 15.98 -16.00 -4.19
C THR A 455 17.30 -15.34 -4.59
N GLY A 456 17.63 -15.34 -5.89
CA GLY A 456 18.84 -14.72 -6.40
C GLY A 456 18.85 -13.20 -6.16
N PHE A 457 17.71 -12.54 -6.39
CA PHE A 457 17.54 -11.13 -6.11
C PHE A 457 17.64 -10.83 -4.60
N LEU A 458 17.01 -11.64 -3.75
CA LEU A 458 17.07 -11.47 -2.28
C LEU A 458 18.48 -11.63 -1.71
N ARG A 459 19.27 -12.58 -2.24
CA ARG A 459 20.69 -12.72 -1.87
C ARG A 459 21.48 -11.46 -2.21
N ARG A 460 21.28 -10.91 -3.41
CA ARG A 460 21.93 -9.65 -3.81
C ARG A 460 21.45 -8.48 -2.94
N MET A 461 20.16 -8.42 -2.59
CA MET A 461 19.64 -7.40 -1.67
C MET A 461 20.30 -7.48 -0.29
N LEU A 462 20.54 -8.69 0.23
CA LEU A 462 21.26 -8.88 1.50
C LEU A 462 22.71 -8.39 1.41
N LEU A 463 23.39 -8.63 0.29
CA LEU A 463 24.75 -8.11 0.07
C LEU A 463 24.78 -6.57 0.02
N GLU A 464 23.84 -5.96 -0.71
CA GLU A 464 23.74 -4.49 -0.75
C GLU A 464 23.35 -3.91 0.62
N ALA A 465 22.49 -4.59 1.39
CA ALA A 465 22.15 -4.16 2.75
C ALA A 465 23.38 -4.11 3.67
N VAL A 466 24.28 -5.11 3.57
CA VAL A 466 25.54 -5.12 4.33
C VAL A 466 26.48 -4.01 3.84
N LYS A 467 26.65 -3.90 2.51
CA LYS A 467 27.54 -2.91 1.88
C LYS A 467 27.18 -1.47 2.24
N TYR A 468 25.89 -1.15 2.34
CA TYR A 468 25.39 0.19 2.68
C TYR A 468 25.06 0.38 4.17
N GLY A 469 25.37 -0.60 5.04
CA GLY A 469 25.14 -0.48 6.50
C GLY A 469 23.67 -0.39 6.90
N LEU A 470 22.78 -1.10 6.20
CA LEU A 470 21.33 -1.08 6.42
C LEU A 470 20.91 -2.18 7.42
N ASP A 471 21.30 -2.01 8.68
CA ASP A 471 21.23 -3.06 9.70
C ASP A 471 19.80 -3.54 10.03
N GLU A 472 18.78 -2.68 9.94
CA GLU A 472 17.39 -3.07 10.24
C GLU A 472 16.81 -4.00 9.17
N ALA A 473 17.24 -3.87 7.90
CA ALA A 473 16.79 -4.73 6.81
C ALA A 473 17.44 -6.12 6.82
N GLN A 474 18.68 -6.24 7.31
CA GLN A 474 19.46 -7.49 7.22
C GLN A 474 18.77 -8.72 7.88
N PRO A 475 18.20 -8.66 9.10
CA PRO A 475 17.53 -9.80 9.71
C PRO A 475 16.32 -10.29 8.92
N LEU A 476 15.54 -9.35 8.37
CA LEU A 476 14.39 -9.67 7.55
C LEU A 476 14.83 -10.27 6.21
N LEU A 477 15.84 -9.70 5.54
CA LEU A 477 16.37 -10.25 4.30
C LEU A 477 16.93 -11.66 4.48
N LYS A 478 17.65 -11.95 5.57
CA LYS A 478 18.08 -13.32 5.92
C LYS A 478 16.90 -14.28 6.06
N THR A 479 15.83 -13.84 6.72
CA THR A 479 14.60 -14.62 6.88
C THR A 479 13.94 -14.88 5.52
N LEU A 480 13.85 -13.86 4.67
CA LEU A 480 13.25 -13.94 3.35
C LEU A 480 14.03 -14.87 2.41
N VAL A 481 15.36 -14.87 2.46
CA VAL A 481 16.18 -15.83 1.68
C VAL A 481 15.84 -17.27 2.10
N CYS A 482 15.85 -17.57 3.40
CA CYS A 482 15.49 -18.91 3.91
C CYS A 482 14.04 -19.28 3.56
N GLU A 483 13.12 -18.33 3.65
CA GLU A 483 11.72 -18.54 3.29
C GLU A 483 11.57 -18.84 1.79
N SER A 484 12.28 -18.12 0.91
CA SER A 484 12.23 -18.31 -0.54
C SER A 484 12.71 -19.70 -0.98
N GLU A 485 13.67 -20.28 -0.26
CA GLU A 485 14.16 -21.64 -0.52
C GLU A 485 13.30 -22.69 0.22
N CYS A 486 12.50 -22.25 1.19
CA CYS A 486 11.80 -23.08 2.16
C CYS A 486 12.79 -24.00 2.91
N THR A 487 13.84 -23.39 3.46
CA THR A 487 14.91 -24.04 4.22
C THR A 487 15.06 -23.44 5.62
N THR A 488 15.69 -24.19 6.53
CA THR A 488 15.97 -23.70 7.88
C THR A 488 17.28 -22.91 7.92
N LEU A 489 17.41 -21.99 8.89
CA LEU A 489 18.59 -21.13 9.04
C LEU A 489 19.90 -21.94 9.23
N LYS A 490 19.84 -23.17 9.74
CA LYS A 490 21.02 -24.03 9.93
C LYS A 490 21.65 -24.48 8.60
N HIS A 491 20.87 -24.49 7.52
CA HIS A 491 21.34 -24.83 6.16
C HIS A 491 21.60 -23.58 5.31
N PHE A 492 21.61 -22.39 5.92
CA PHE A 492 21.94 -21.15 5.25
C PHE A 492 23.44 -21.12 4.92
N SER A 493 23.81 -21.43 3.68
CA SER A 493 25.18 -21.22 3.21
C SER A 493 25.31 -19.87 2.53
N THR A 494 26.16 -19.01 3.07
CA THR A 494 26.69 -17.82 2.39
C THR A 494 27.88 -18.25 1.53
N HIS A 495 27.64 -18.92 0.41
CA HIS A 495 28.69 -19.01 -0.60
C HIS A 495 28.80 -17.64 -1.28
N SER A 496 29.88 -16.91 -0.97
CA SER A 496 30.40 -15.85 -1.84
C SER A 496 30.82 -16.48 -3.18
N PRO A 497 30.61 -15.82 -4.32
CA PRO A 497 31.11 -16.29 -5.60
C PRO A 497 32.61 -15.99 -5.66
N GLY A 498 33.42 -16.89 -5.12
CA GLY A 498 34.87 -16.95 -5.29
C GLY A 498 35.22 -18.36 -5.71
N ASP A 499 35.67 -18.51 -6.96
CA ASP A 499 36.16 -19.73 -7.60
C ASP A 499 35.20 -20.91 -7.72
N GLU A 500 34.28 -20.85 -8.69
CA GLU A 500 34.05 -21.95 -9.64
C GLU A 500 33.64 -21.36 -11.01
N ASN A 501 34.25 -21.91 -12.06
CA ASN A 501 34.19 -21.59 -13.49
C ASN A 501 33.13 -20.60 -14.03
N LYS A 502 33.62 -19.63 -14.79
CA LYS A 502 32.88 -18.85 -15.79
C LYS A 502 32.25 -19.77 -16.86
N GLN A 503 31.03 -20.24 -16.63
CA GLN A 503 30.00 -20.55 -17.64
C GLN A 503 28.86 -21.31 -16.95
N GLU A 504 27.76 -20.59 -16.66
CA GLU A 504 26.42 -20.98 -17.12
C GLU A 504 25.46 -19.81 -16.86
N GLU A 505 25.11 -19.16 -17.96
CA GLU A 505 24.29 -17.96 -18.06
C GLU A 505 22.80 -18.26 -17.89
N CYS A 506 22.12 -17.28 -17.30
CA CYS A 506 20.75 -16.87 -17.55
C CYS A 506 20.00 -17.59 -18.68
N GLY A 507 18.97 -18.34 -18.31
CA GLY A 507 17.90 -18.73 -19.23
C GLY A 507 17.03 -17.51 -19.61
N VAL A 508 17.51 -16.71 -20.57
CA VAL A 508 16.70 -15.78 -21.36
C VAL A 508 17.20 -15.81 -22.80
N TYR A 509 16.58 -16.63 -23.66
CA TYR A 509 16.83 -16.59 -25.10
C TYR A 509 16.07 -15.40 -25.71
N ILE A 510 16.80 -14.33 -26.05
CA ILE A 510 16.34 -13.32 -27.01
C ILE A 510 17.17 -13.53 -28.29
N ARG A 511 16.55 -14.05 -29.34
CA ARG A 511 17.11 -13.99 -30.69
C ARG A 511 16.79 -12.63 -31.30
N THR A 512 17.83 -11.88 -31.69
CA THR A 512 18.03 -11.32 -33.04
C THR A 512 19.31 -10.47 -33.00
N PRO A 513 20.12 -10.48 -34.09
CA PRO A 513 19.97 -9.42 -35.08
C PRO A 513 20.11 -9.84 -36.56
N ASN A 514 19.51 -9.03 -37.43
CA ASN A 514 19.75 -8.95 -38.89
C ASN A 514 21.24 -8.61 -39.15
N THR A 515 21.91 -8.87 -40.28
CA THR A 515 21.64 -8.45 -41.67
C THR A 515 22.72 -9.06 -42.60
N SER A 516 22.35 -9.34 -43.85
CA SER A 516 23.15 -9.50 -45.09
C SER A 516 24.69 -9.61 -45.04
N ALA A 517 25.22 -10.72 -45.55
CA ALA A 517 26.37 -10.74 -46.48
C ALA A 517 26.34 -12.05 -47.29
N GLU A 518 26.32 -11.91 -48.62
CA GLU A 518 26.35 -12.99 -49.60
C GLU A 518 27.68 -13.76 -49.58
N SER A 519 27.62 -15.08 -49.78
CA SER A 519 28.55 -15.76 -50.68
C SER A 519 28.00 -17.12 -51.12
N TYR A 520 28.18 -17.38 -52.41
CA TYR A 520 27.62 -18.44 -53.22
C TYR A 520 28.28 -19.81 -52.95
N LEU A 521 27.52 -20.91 -53.10
CA LEU A 521 27.75 -22.01 -54.07
C LEU A 521 27.07 -23.36 -53.66
N VAL A 522 26.02 -23.70 -54.43
CA VAL A 522 25.77 -24.97 -55.17
C VAL A 522 25.70 -26.35 -54.44
N HIS A 523 24.44 -26.84 -54.38
CA HIS A 523 23.89 -28.19 -54.73
C HIS A 523 24.29 -29.47 -53.96
N GLY A 524 23.25 -30.18 -53.49
CA GLY A 524 23.28 -31.63 -53.26
C GLY A 524 22.01 -32.21 -52.63
N LYS A 525 21.03 -32.59 -53.45
CA LYS A 525 19.82 -33.37 -53.08
C LYS A 525 20.18 -34.84 -52.81
N ARG A 526 19.35 -35.49 -51.95
CA ARG A 526 18.93 -36.93 -51.86
C ARG A 526 19.26 -37.52 -50.49
N LYS A 527 18.45 -38.37 -49.85
CA LYS A 527 17.08 -38.88 -50.01
C LYS A 527 16.78 -39.61 -48.67
N SER A 528 15.49 -39.73 -48.36
CA SER A 528 14.89 -40.38 -47.19
C SER A 528 15.29 -41.84 -47.01
N GLU A 529 15.47 -42.28 -45.76
CA GLU A 529 15.08 -43.62 -45.31
C GLU A 529 14.79 -43.63 -43.80
N GLU A 530 13.54 -43.92 -43.45
CA GLU A 530 13.05 -44.13 -42.08
C GLU A 530 13.54 -45.47 -41.54
N VAL A 531 14.13 -45.47 -40.34
CA VAL A 531 14.08 -46.63 -39.45
C VAL A 531 13.72 -46.13 -38.06
N LEU A 532 12.47 -46.39 -37.67
CA LEU A 532 12.01 -46.33 -36.30
C LEU A 532 12.83 -47.29 -35.44
N ARG A 533 13.57 -46.75 -34.47
CA ARG A 533 13.94 -47.50 -33.27
C ARG A 533 13.77 -46.58 -32.07
N GLY A 534 12.76 -46.90 -31.27
CA GLY A 534 12.34 -46.12 -30.12
C GLY A 534 13.46 -45.94 -29.11
N THR A 535 13.75 -44.67 -28.80
CA THR A 535 14.40 -44.28 -27.55
C THR A 535 13.37 -43.51 -26.74
N ALA A 536 12.90 -44.15 -25.67
CA ALA A 536 12.18 -43.49 -24.59
C ALA A 536 13.06 -42.35 -24.05
N LYS A 537 12.87 -41.14 -24.57
CA LYS A 537 13.35 -39.92 -23.93
C LYS A 537 12.54 -39.76 -22.65
N ARG A 538 13.09 -40.29 -21.57
CA ARG A 538 12.82 -39.90 -20.19
C ARG A 538 13.04 -38.39 -20.13
N GLN A 539 12.00 -37.62 -20.42
CA GLN A 539 11.94 -36.21 -20.12
C GLN A 539 12.11 -36.10 -18.61
N ARG A 540 13.35 -35.84 -18.16
CA ARG A 540 13.56 -35.21 -16.87
C ARG A 540 12.93 -33.83 -17.01
N ALA A 541 11.66 -33.74 -16.66
CA ALA A 541 11.05 -32.49 -16.30
C ALA A 541 11.83 -32.00 -15.08
N GLU A 542 12.75 -31.07 -15.28
CA GLU A 542 13.29 -30.23 -14.22
C GLU A 542 12.16 -29.31 -13.76
N HIS A 543 11.19 -29.89 -13.06
CA HIS A 543 10.32 -29.14 -12.18
C HIS A 543 11.20 -28.66 -11.02
N SER A 544 11.80 -27.47 -11.18
CA SER A 544 12.25 -26.68 -10.03
C SER A 544 11.07 -26.62 -9.05
N ALA A 545 11.15 -27.37 -7.96
CA ALA A 545 10.03 -27.59 -7.05
C ALA A 545 9.47 -26.24 -6.56
N GLU A 546 8.28 -25.89 -7.05
CA GLU A 546 7.66 -24.60 -6.83
C GLU A 546 7.57 -24.30 -5.32
N HIS A 547 7.84 -23.06 -4.93
CA HIS A 547 7.86 -22.63 -3.53
C HIS A 547 6.46 -22.84 -2.89
N PRO A 548 6.34 -23.56 -1.75
CA PRO A 548 5.04 -23.90 -1.17
C PRO A 548 4.20 -22.65 -0.87
N PRO A 549 2.94 -22.59 -1.32
CA PRO A 549 2.07 -21.45 -1.05
C PRO A 549 1.55 -21.48 0.39
N PHE A 550 1.45 -20.30 1.00
CA PHE A 550 0.99 -20.11 2.37
C PHE A 550 1.81 -20.83 3.44
N TYR A 551 1.39 -20.69 4.70
CA TYR A 551 2.03 -21.29 5.86
C TYR A 551 0.96 -21.78 6.85
N TYR A 552 1.34 -22.63 7.78
CA TYR A 552 0.49 -23.08 8.88
C TYR A 552 0.91 -22.40 10.18
N ASN A 553 -0.05 -21.83 10.92
CA ASN A 553 0.21 -21.37 12.27
C ASN A 553 0.21 -22.57 13.22
N ILE A 554 1.32 -22.78 13.93
CA ILE A 554 1.47 -23.97 14.78
C ILE A 554 0.48 -23.99 15.96
N HIS A 555 0.13 -22.82 16.52
CA HIS A 555 -0.84 -22.72 17.60
C HIS A 555 -2.25 -23.02 17.12
N ARG A 556 -2.63 -22.58 15.92
CA ARG A 556 -3.94 -22.87 15.34
C ARG A 556 -4.20 -24.37 15.21
N HIS A 557 -3.15 -25.14 14.92
CA HIS A 557 -3.21 -26.60 14.77
C HIS A 557 -2.78 -27.36 16.02
N SER A 558 -2.51 -26.66 17.13
CA SER A 558 -2.18 -27.31 18.40
C SER A 558 -3.36 -28.11 18.95
N ILE A 559 -3.05 -29.17 19.67
CA ILE A 559 -4.04 -30.07 20.26
C ILE A 559 -4.32 -29.60 21.69
N LYS A 560 -5.60 -29.41 22.02
CA LYS A 560 -6.01 -29.02 23.37
C LYS A 560 -5.54 -30.06 24.39
N GLY A 561 -4.95 -29.60 25.48
CA GLY A 561 -4.41 -30.47 26.55
C GLY A 561 -3.04 -31.07 26.26
N MET A 562 -2.37 -30.66 25.17
CA MET A 562 -1.00 -31.04 24.87
C MET A 562 -0.07 -29.83 24.83
N ASN A 563 1.13 -30.00 25.38
CA ASN A 563 2.26 -29.10 25.25
C ASN A 563 2.94 -29.30 23.89
N MET A 564 2.94 -28.23 23.11
CA MET A 564 3.52 -28.19 21.78
C MET A 564 5.06 -28.19 21.82
N PRO A 565 5.74 -28.88 20.87
CA PRO A 565 7.19 -28.76 20.76
C PRO A 565 7.62 -27.33 20.46
N LYS A 566 8.82 -26.95 20.93
CA LYS A 566 9.44 -25.66 20.56
C LYS A 566 9.54 -25.56 19.04
N LEU A 567 9.21 -24.39 18.47
CA LEU A 567 9.15 -24.15 17.02
C LEU A 567 10.38 -24.69 16.27
N ASN A 568 11.60 -24.32 16.68
CA ASN A 568 12.82 -24.78 16.00
C ASN A 568 13.01 -26.30 16.01
N LYS A 569 12.55 -26.98 17.07
CA LYS A 569 12.59 -28.44 17.17
C LYS A 569 11.57 -29.05 16.21
N PHE A 570 10.37 -28.46 16.16
CA PHE A 570 9.33 -28.88 15.23
C PHE A 570 9.71 -28.73 13.75
N LEU A 571 10.40 -27.64 13.38
CA LEU A 571 10.97 -27.50 12.03
C LEU A 571 11.96 -28.64 11.72
N SER A 572 12.76 -29.07 12.71
CA SER A 572 13.71 -30.18 12.53
C SER A 572 12.97 -31.49 12.27
N TYR A 573 11.90 -31.78 13.02
CA TYR A 573 11.09 -32.99 12.81
C TYR A 573 10.42 -33.03 11.43
N LEU A 574 9.92 -31.90 10.93
CA LEU A 574 9.38 -31.81 9.56
C LEU A 574 10.45 -32.06 8.50
N SER A 575 11.65 -31.50 8.72
CA SER A 575 12.81 -31.70 7.83
C SER A 575 13.29 -33.15 7.84
N GLU A 576 13.37 -33.79 9.01
CA GLU A 576 13.72 -35.20 9.19
C GLU A 576 12.69 -36.13 8.52
N ALA A 577 11.42 -35.72 8.48
CA ALA A 577 10.36 -36.42 7.75
C ALA A 577 10.42 -36.19 6.22
N GLY A 578 11.43 -35.47 5.71
CA GLY A 578 11.66 -35.28 4.28
C GLY A 578 10.93 -34.09 3.65
N TYR A 579 10.31 -33.22 4.44
CA TYR A 579 9.60 -32.05 3.93
C TYR A 579 10.49 -30.80 3.93
N ARG A 580 10.36 -29.98 2.88
CA ARG A 580 10.90 -28.62 2.89
C ARG A 580 10.19 -27.82 3.96
N VAL A 581 10.94 -27.01 4.70
CA VAL A 581 10.40 -26.27 5.84
C VAL A 581 11.22 -25.03 6.14
N SER A 582 10.52 -23.93 6.42
CA SER A 582 11.12 -22.69 6.88
C SER A 582 10.18 -21.99 7.87
N ARG A 583 10.74 -21.01 8.59
CA ARG A 583 9.93 -19.95 9.18
C ARG A 583 9.37 -19.06 8.06
N THR A 584 8.40 -18.22 8.41
CA THR A 584 7.89 -17.17 7.53
C THR A 584 7.93 -15.82 8.21
N HIS A 585 8.19 -14.76 7.44
CA HIS A 585 8.10 -13.39 7.95
C HIS A 585 6.66 -12.93 8.20
N PHE A 586 5.66 -13.60 7.62
CA PHE A 586 4.26 -13.25 7.77
C PHE A 586 3.75 -13.49 9.20
N ASP A 587 4.26 -14.51 9.88
CA ASP A 587 3.84 -14.90 11.23
C ASP A 587 5.02 -15.48 12.02
N PRO A 588 5.35 -14.92 13.20
CA PRO A 588 6.41 -15.45 14.06
C PRO A 588 6.25 -16.94 14.41
N MET A 589 5.01 -17.42 14.50
CA MET A 589 4.64 -18.82 14.80
C MET A 589 4.22 -19.60 13.54
N GLY A 590 4.41 -19.00 12.36
CA GLY A 590 4.11 -19.61 11.08
C GLY A 590 5.20 -20.56 10.61
N VAL A 591 4.77 -21.67 10.03
CA VAL A 591 5.63 -22.70 9.42
C VAL A 591 5.24 -22.84 7.95
N ARG A 592 6.13 -22.47 7.04
CA ARG A 592 5.98 -22.76 5.60
C ARG A 592 6.57 -24.13 5.34
N THR A 593 5.84 -25.02 4.67
CA THR A 593 6.29 -26.38 4.41
C THR A 593 5.65 -26.98 3.16
N SER A 594 6.33 -27.95 2.54
CA SER A 594 5.75 -28.80 1.50
C SER A 594 4.91 -29.96 2.05
N ALA A 595 4.83 -30.14 3.38
CA ALA A 595 4.00 -31.16 3.99
C ALA A 595 2.50 -30.85 3.82
N PRO A 596 1.67 -31.83 3.39
CA PRO A 596 0.22 -31.71 3.47
C PRO A 596 -0.24 -31.49 4.93
N LEU A 597 -1.38 -30.82 5.12
CA LEU A 597 -1.88 -30.51 6.48
C LEU A 597 -2.05 -31.76 7.36
N ALA A 598 -2.48 -32.89 6.78
CA ALA A 598 -2.63 -34.15 7.50
C ALA A 598 -1.30 -34.62 8.10
N GLN A 599 -0.21 -34.54 7.33
CA GLN A 599 1.13 -34.93 7.76
C GLN A 599 1.71 -33.92 8.75
N PHE A 600 1.48 -32.61 8.52
CA PHE A 600 1.84 -31.56 9.47
C PHE A 600 1.22 -31.82 10.85
N LYS A 601 -0.09 -32.13 10.90
CA LYS A 601 -0.82 -32.45 12.15
C LYS A 601 -0.34 -33.75 12.79
N ALA A 602 -0.10 -34.80 12.00
CA ALA A 602 0.37 -36.08 12.52
C ALA A 602 1.74 -35.96 13.19
N ILE A 603 2.69 -35.23 12.58
CA ILE A 603 4.00 -34.95 13.15
C ILE A 603 3.87 -34.07 14.40
N LEU A 604 3.02 -33.03 14.35
CA LEU A 604 2.79 -32.18 15.51
C LEU A 604 2.23 -32.98 16.71
N MET A 605 1.27 -33.86 16.46
CA MET A 605 0.68 -34.75 17.46
C MET A 605 1.72 -35.70 18.06
N LYS A 606 2.51 -36.37 17.20
CA LYS A 606 3.54 -37.34 17.60
C LYS A 606 4.56 -36.75 18.59
N TYR A 607 4.91 -35.48 18.42
CA TYR A 607 5.95 -34.82 19.22
C TYR A 607 5.40 -33.82 20.26
N SER A 608 4.09 -33.78 20.46
CA SER A 608 3.47 -33.04 21.56
C SER A 608 3.36 -33.92 22.80
N THR A 609 3.47 -33.34 23.99
CA THR A 609 3.38 -34.09 25.26
C THR A 609 2.11 -33.72 26.03
N PRO A 610 1.47 -34.62 26.80
CA PRO A 610 0.33 -34.26 27.63
C PRO A 610 0.69 -33.17 28.65
N THR A 611 -0.21 -32.21 28.88
CA THR A 611 0.05 -31.09 29.81
C THR A 611 0.15 -31.52 31.28
N TYR A 612 -0.43 -32.67 31.64
CA TYR A 612 -0.36 -33.27 32.98
C TYR A 612 0.43 -34.58 32.96
N VAL A 613 1.73 -34.52 33.23
CA VAL A 613 2.48 -35.66 33.76
C VAL A 613 3.34 -35.15 34.90
N GLY A 614 2.79 -35.24 36.11
CA GLY A 614 3.39 -34.77 37.35
C GLY A 614 2.82 -35.50 38.55
N ALA A 615 2.96 -36.84 38.58
CA ALA A 615 3.19 -37.64 39.78
C ALA A 615 3.34 -39.13 39.39
N GLN A 616 4.59 -39.60 39.48
CA GLN A 616 5.06 -41.00 39.55
C GLN A 616 4.84 -41.95 38.36
N ALA A 617 5.95 -42.27 37.71
CA ALA A 617 6.17 -43.51 36.99
C ALA A 617 6.61 -44.59 38.00
N GLU A 618 6.05 -45.79 37.90
CA GLU A 618 6.79 -47.06 37.85
C GLU A 618 5.84 -48.20 37.46
N GLY A 619 6.18 -48.93 36.39
CA GLY A 619 5.49 -50.14 35.95
C GLY A 619 5.44 -50.30 34.43
N PRO A 620 6.05 -51.35 33.84
CA PRO A 620 6.04 -51.57 32.40
C PRO A 620 4.67 -52.13 31.98
N VAL A 621 3.92 -51.39 31.16
CA VAL A 621 2.64 -51.89 30.63
C VAL A 621 2.91 -52.70 29.36
N HIS A 622 2.77 -54.01 29.54
CA HIS A 622 2.71 -55.04 28.53
C HIS A 622 1.56 -54.77 27.54
N LEU A 623 1.82 -54.93 26.24
CA LEU A 623 0.79 -55.08 25.20
C LEU A 623 0.08 -56.43 25.39
N PRO A 624 -1.26 -56.51 25.38
CA PRO A 624 -1.96 -57.73 25.06
C PRO A 624 -2.43 -57.71 23.60
N GLY A 625 -2.07 -58.79 22.90
CA GLY A 625 -2.51 -59.09 21.56
C GLY A 625 -3.94 -59.63 21.47
N GLU A 626 -4.28 -59.93 20.23
CA GLU A 626 -5.53 -60.45 19.67
C GLU A 626 -6.20 -61.58 20.47
N THR A 627 -7.54 -61.56 20.58
CA THR A 627 -8.38 -62.76 20.41
C THR A 627 -9.84 -62.40 20.06
N GLN A 628 -10.46 -63.26 19.24
CA GLN A 628 -11.76 -63.15 18.59
C GLN A 628 -12.95 -63.76 19.38
N VAL A 629 -14.17 -63.43 18.91
CA VAL A 629 -15.45 -64.22 18.85
C VAL A 629 -16.49 -64.17 20.00
N GLY A 630 -17.72 -63.80 19.59
CA GLY A 630 -19.05 -64.34 20.02
C GLY A 630 -19.74 -63.62 21.18
N GLU A 631 -21.06 -63.41 21.27
CA GLU A 631 -22.25 -63.58 20.41
C GLU A 631 -23.45 -62.94 21.17
N GLU A 632 -24.49 -62.52 20.44
CA GLU A 632 -25.91 -62.32 20.82
C GLU A 632 -26.47 -61.19 21.74
N LEU A 633 -27.58 -60.62 21.23
CA LEU A 633 -28.60 -59.66 21.72
C LEU A 633 -29.65 -60.38 22.64
N PRO A 634 -30.70 -59.76 23.27
CA PRO A 634 -31.46 -58.58 22.81
C PRO A 634 -32.14 -57.61 23.84
N ALA A 635 -32.57 -56.47 23.26
CA ALA A 635 -33.83 -55.71 23.45
C ALA A 635 -34.26 -54.97 24.75
N ALA A 636 -34.59 -53.68 24.50
CA ALA A 636 -35.77 -52.91 24.94
C ALA A 636 -35.83 -52.26 26.35
N ALA A 637 -35.88 -50.91 26.36
CA ALA A 637 -36.94 -50.16 27.05
C ALA A 637 -36.96 -48.68 26.59
N ALA A 638 -38.11 -48.26 26.06
CA ALA A 638 -38.45 -46.88 25.75
C ALA A 638 -38.99 -46.15 27.00
N ILE A 639 -38.61 -44.89 27.21
CA ILE A 639 -39.39 -43.96 28.06
C ILE A 639 -39.54 -42.61 27.34
N LYS A 640 -40.81 -42.21 27.25
CA LYS A 640 -41.37 -41.00 26.66
C LYS A 640 -40.96 -39.72 27.41
N GLY A 641 -40.68 -38.68 26.63
CA GLY A 641 -41.41 -37.41 26.65
C GLY A 641 -41.14 -36.40 27.78
N LYS A 642 -40.65 -35.22 27.40
CA LYS A 642 -41.31 -33.95 27.72
C LYS A 642 -40.84 -32.82 26.80
N SER A 643 -41.82 -32.25 26.10
CA SER A 643 -41.74 -31.01 25.34
C SER A 643 -41.55 -29.83 26.28
N LEU A 644 -40.70 -28.88 25.94
CA LEU A 644 -40.84 -27.48 26.36
C LEU A 644 -40.43 -26.58 25.18
N LEU A 645 -41.44 -26.14 24.44
CA LEU A 645 -41.42 -24.92 23.66
C LEU A 645 -41.13 -23.74 24.59
N LEU A 646 -40.20 -22.87 24.20
CA LEU A 646 -40.20 -21.47 24.60
C LEU A 646 -39.58 -20.65 23.47
N ASP A 647 -40.49 -20.05 22.69
CA ASP A 647 -40.26 -18.87 21.88
C ASP A 647 -39.51 -17.80 22.68
N HIS A 648 -38.43 -17.23 22.12
CA HIS A 648 -38.19 -15.81 22.30
C HIS A 648 -37.52 -15.16 21.08
N LYS A 649 -38.31 -14.25 20.52
CA LYS A 649 -38.04 -13.24 19.50
C LYS A 649 -36.65 -12.58 19.58
N ARG A 650 -36.09 -12.35 18.39
CA ARG A 650 -35.11 -11.28 18.08
C ARG A 650 -35.59 -9.91 18.62
N PRO A 651 -34.66 -8.97 18.81
CA PRO A 651 -34.64 -7.89 17.83
C PRO A 651 -33.25 -7.53 17.32
N ALA A 652 -33.26 -6.97 16.12
CA ALA A 652 -32.14 -6.33 15.45
C ALA A 652 -31.76 -5.00 16.11
N ARG A 653 -30.45 -4.73 16.16
CA ARG A 653 -29.84 -3.45 15.80
C ARG A 653 -28.37 -3.66 15.46
#